data_AF-A0A1E5SQL3-F1
#
_entry.id   AF-A0A1E5SQL3-F1
#
_cell.length_a   1.000
_cell.length_b   1.000
_cell.length_c   1.000
_cell.angle_alpha   90.00
_cell.angle_beta   90.00
_cell.angle_gamma   90.00
#
_symmetry.space_group_name_H-M   'P 1'
#
loop_
_entity.id
_entity.type
_entity.pdbx_description
1 polymer ?
#
loop_
_entity_poly.entity_id
_entity_poly.type
_entity_poly.pdbx_seq_one_letter_code
_entity_poly.pdbx_strand_id
1 'polypeptide(L)'
;MFSRKSLLMLSLMCLVSLAFAQKKPLTHDVYDDWKSLASVSISNDGVWAGYRINPQVGDAVLELKNLNTNETISVDRVSRYSFSSNGLYVAAEIKPAYLETRELKLKKTAASKMPKDSLYIINLNSGDIKKVARVKSYQLPSESEEWMAWIHEKPLKSAKKKTAKKDDDKEKEEPVVEGKKKKRRNKKKEAPKEEEKKEPEAPKDPRAKSKGTELVLYNLKTGESKSITGVMEYKLTDKGNHLFFEYDKVDSLNPSGIHAMNTATGALVTLNEGMTDYKKMSTDEAGNQIAFFASANEKDDDHKYFSLMHWSAGNASASIVADTTSAGIPENWMVSGNSNIRFSESGERLYFGTAPRPFEYAYEADTTLLKDDRPDVDVWSYNDPYIQPMQKLQAGREKNRSYDVVLNTKTGKLVQLAGPDLESITIDYRSDRDFVLAMNDQPYRTQMTWDTQLPRDFYKVSTETGEAELLIKGAKGFPSLSPGGNYLTWHNPEDGDYYMMSVATGDIKNLTAGMSVSFSNELHDSPSLARQYGGPGWADDDAAFFLYDRYDIWRFDPKGGDPVNVTNGYGRENKITMRYQRLDREARTIATDGPATLSAFNEWTKASGFVTADMMGSANPKMVVMEDMSIYGLIKAKDADRVLVRKSTYEEYGELYAANSVDMSGLKKLSDVGAQEDPYNWGTAELIEFDNTYDGETMQAILYKPENFDPNKKYPMIVYFYERRSNSLHSHPSPAPSASTVNIPYYVSNDYLLLVPDIKYELGHPGRSAMNHVVPATKAVMAMGFVDEDNMAIQGQSWGGYQVAHMVTRTNLYKAAGAGAPVVNMTSAYGGVRWGSGMSRMFQYEKTQSRLGATLWDRPDLYIENSPLFKVPDIETPLFIMHNDADGAVPWYQGIEFYMSLRRLQKPAWMVSYNDEAHNLRRRKNRKDLSIRMAQFFNHYLKGEPMPEWMAYGLPAKLKGRTLRYDLIDESKEKVEEGESLKLEKTKGGQN
;
A
#
# COMPACT_ATOMS: atom_id res chain seq x y z
N MET A 1 -33.10 8.49 67.62
CA MET A 1 -31.73 8.95 67.91
C MET A 1 -30.77 8.24 66.96
N PHE A 2 -30.42 8.87 65.84
CA PHE A 2 -29.20 8.50 65.10
C PHE A 2 -28.11 9.50 65.50
N SER A 3 -26.98 8.99 65.98
CA SER A 3 -25.86 9.77 66.49
C SER A 3 -25.31 10.69 65.39
N ARG A 4 -24.94 11.93 65.74
CA ARG A 4 -24.27 12.91 64.86
C ARG A 4 -23.01 12.35 64.16
N LYS A 5 -22.41 11.27 64.69
CA LYS A 5 -21.29 10.57 64.03
C LYS A 5 -21.72 9.72 62.84
N SER A 6 -22.95 9.18 62.82
CA SER A 6 -23.46 8.37 61.71
C SER A 6 -23.85 9.22 60.49
N LEU A 7 -24.30 10.47 60.68
CA LEU A 7 -24.58 11.40 59.57
C LEU A 7 -23.30 11.92 58.92
N LEU A 8 -22.23 12.13 59.70
CA LEU A 8 -20.93 12.58 59.19
C LEU A 8 -20.19 11.47 58.42
N MET A 9 -20.36 10.21 58.82
CA MET A 9 -19.79 9.05 58.11
C MET A 9 -20.57 8.75 56.81
N LEU A 10 -21.88 8.98 56.78
CA LEU A 10 -22.68 8.89 55.55
C LEU A 10 -22.37 10.03 54.57
N SER A 11 -22.11 11.25 55.06
CA SER A 11 -21.68 12.37 54.18
C SER A 11 -20.26 12.18 53.67
N LEU A 12 -19.35 11.57 54.43
CA LEU A 12 -18.00 11.22 53.95
C LEU A 12 -18.00 10.02 52.99
N MET A 13 -18.91 9.05 53.15
CA MET A 13 -19.05 7.94 52.18
C MET A 13 -19.78 8.36 50.90
N CYS A 14 -20.64 9.38 50.92
CA CYS A 14 -21.24 9.95 49.71
C CYS A 14 -20.33 10.96 48.97
N LEU A 15 -19.21 11.39 49.56
CA LEU A 15 -18.20 12.26 48.92
C LEU A 15 -17.06 11.48 48.24
N VAL A 16 -17.07 10.14 48.28
CA VAL A 16 -16.07 9.27 47.63
C VAL A 16 -16.59 8.66 46.32
N SER A 17 -17.83 8.93 45.93
CA SER A 17 -18.39 8.52 44.64
C SER A 17 -18.59 9.74 43.74
N LEU A 18 -17.88 9.76 42.59
CA LEU A 18 -17.88 10.76 41.51
C LEU A 18 -16.72 11.79 41.53
N ALA A 19 -15.50 11.36 41.82
CA ALA A 19 -14.35 11.92 41.13
C ALA A 19 -14.17 11.15 39.81
N PHE A 20 -14.92 11.51 38.77
CA PHE A 20 -14.51 11.12 37.42
C PHE A 20 -13.16 11.77 37.18
N ALA A 21 -12.12 10.95 37.01
CA ALA A 21 -10.80 11.47 36.63
C ALA A 21 -10.98 12.27 35.34
N GLN A 22 -10.61 13.55 35.36
CA GLN A 22 -10.67 14.40 34.17
C GLN A 22 -9.81 13.76 33.08
N LYS A 23 -10.41 13.46 31.92
CA LYS A 23 -9.67 12.94 30.75
C LYS A 23 -8.56 13.92 30.37
N LYS A 24 -7.41 13.40 29.96
CA LYS A 24 -6.22 14.20 29.62
C LYS A 24 -6.14 14.50 28.11
N PRO A 25 -5.53 15.60 27.68
CA PRO A 25 -5.27 15.84 26.27
C PRO A 25 -4.29 14.80 25.69
N LEU A 26 -4.42 14.50 24.40
CA LEU A 26 -3.49 13.67 23.64
C LEU A 26 -2.15 14.39 23.51
N THR A 27 -1.08 13.65 23.75
CA THR A 27 0.30 14.10 23.63
C THR A 27 1.04 13.29 22.56
N HIS A 28 2.15 13.79 22.01
CA HIS A 28 2.85 13.13 20.90
C HIS A 28 3.54 11.81 21.25
N ASP A 29 3.66 11.47 22.54
CA ASP A 29 4.24 10.22 23.05
C ASP A 29 3.30 9.02 22.90
N VAL A 30 1.98 9.22 22.88
CA VAL A 30 0.98 8.13 22.76
C VAL A 30 1.09 7.36 21.44
N TYR A 31 1.68 7.97 20.42
CA TYR A 31 1.68 7.45 19.06
C TYR A 31 2.34 6.09 18.89
N ASP A 32 3.33 5.75 19.71
CA ASP A 32 4.05 4.47 19.55
C ASP A 32 3.21 3.29 20.03
N ASP A 33 2.52 3.47 21.15
CA ASP A 33 1.74 2.42 21.81
C ASP A 33 0.30 2.35 21.30
N TRP A 34 -0.17 3.34 20.52
CA TRP A 34 -1.54 3.35 19.99
C TRP A 34 -1.83 2.13 19.12
N LYS A 35 -2.91 1.42 19.45
CA LYS A 35 -3.27 0.12 18.88
C LYS A 35 -4.33 0.27 17.80
N SER A 36 -4.28 -0.60 16.80
CA SER A 36 -5.35 -0.73 15.79
C SER A 36 -5.61 -2.17 15.39
N LEU A 37 -6.85 -2.45 14.97
CA LEU A 37 -7.24 -3.73 14.39
C LEU A 37 -6.67 -3.90 12.97
N ALA A 38 -6.14 -5.07 12.68
CA ALA A 38 -5.63 -5.43 11.37
C ALA A 38 -5.80 -6.93 11.09
N SER A 39 -5.67 -7.31 9.81
CA SER A 39 -5.67 -8.71 9.38
C SER A 39 -6.88 -9.50 9.90
N VAL A 40 -8.08 -8.94 9.79
CA VAL A 40 -9.32 -9.62 10.21
C VAL A 40 -9.64 -10.76 9.23
N SER A 41 -9.97 -11.94 9.76
CA SER A 41 -10.45 -13.08 8.98
C SER A 41 -11.38 -13.96 9.80
N ILE A 42 -12.11 -14.84 9.12
CA ILE A 42 -13.01 -15.84 9.71
C ILE A 42 -12.65 -17.20 9.13
N SER A 43 -12.75 -18.27 9.92
CA SER A 43 -12.59 -19.64 9.43
C SER A 43 -13.70 -19.98 8.42
N ASN A 44 -13.44 -20.93 7.53
CA ASN A 44 -14.38 -21.30 6.47
C ASN A 44 -15.75 -21.74 7.03
N ASP A 45 -15.76 -22.49 8.14
CA ASP A 45 -16.96 -22.94 8.86
C ASP A 45 -17.65 -21.84 9.70
N GLY A 46 -17.07 -20.65 9.80
CA GLY A 46 -17.57 -19.55 10.62
C GLY A 46 -17.43 -19.73 12.13
N VAL A 47 -16.76 -20.76 12.63
CA VAL A 47 -16.67 -20.99 14.09
C VAL A 47 -15.68 -20.05 14.77
N TRP A 48 -14.59 -19.67 14.09
CA TRP A 48 -13.52 -18.84 14.64
C TRP A 48 -13.34 -17.54 13.86
N ALA A 49 -13.23 -16.42 14.58
CA ALA A 49 -12.73 -15.16 14.06
C ALA A 49 -11.28 -14.95 14.49
N GLY A 50 -10.44 -14.46 13.58
CA GLY A 50 -9.08 -14.03 13.86
C GLY A 50 -8.92 -12.54 13.58
N TYR A 51 -8.19 -11.84 14.44
CA TYR A 51 -7.78 -10.47 14.17
C TYR A 51 -6.52 -10.12 14.96
N ARG A 52 -5.74 -9.17 14.45
CA ARG A 52 -4.56 -8.66 15.14
C ARG A 52 -4.81 -7.30 15.74
N ILE A 53 -4.29 -7.11 16.95
CA ILE A 53 -4.17 -5.82 17.63
C ILE A 53 -2.73 -5.35 17.46
N ASN A 54 -2.53 -4.33 16.63
CA ASN A 54 -1.22 -3.82 16.25
C ASN A 54 -0.91 -2.49 16.94
N PRO A 55 0.12 -2.39 17.79
CA PRO A 55 0.69 -1.08 18.11
C PRO A 55 1.39 -0.50 16.86
N GLN A 56 1.52 0.83 16.78
CA GLN A 56 2.32 1.44 15.70
C GLN A 56 3.80 1.08 15.80
N VAL A 57 4.31 0.91 17.02
CA VAL A 57 5.66 0.47 17.32
C VAL A 57 5.58 -0.57 18.42
N GLY A 58 6.03 -1.79 18.15
CA GLY A 58 6.04 -2.86 19.15
C GLY A 58 5.58 -4.17 18.57
N ASP A 59 5.09 -5.03 19.46
CA ASP A 59 4.71 -6.40 19.18
C ASP A 59 3.19 -6.49 19.05
N ALA A 60 2.71 -7.00 17.91
CA ALA A 60 1.29 -7.22 17.67
C ALA A 60 0.78 -8.48 18.37
N VAL A 61 -0.47 -8.48 18.81
CA VAL A 61 -1.15 -9.64 19.41
C VAL A 61 -2.19 -10.16 18.42
N LEU A 62 -2.22 -11.48 18.19
CA LEU A 62 -3.30 -12.16 17.49
C LEU A 62 -4.34 -12.60 18.52
N GLU A 63 -5.60 -12.25 18.29
CA GLU A 63 -6.75 -12.78 19.00
C GLU A 63 -7.51 -13.75 18.08
N LEU A 64 -7.69 -14.99 18.55
CA LEU A 64 -8.54 -16.00 17.92
C LEU A 64 -9.74 -16.21 18.83
N LYS A 65 -10.94 -15.90 18.36
CA LYS A 65 -12.17 -15.93 19.16
C LYS A 65 -13.16 -16.94 18.58
N ASN A 66 -13.58 -17.89 19.41
CA ASN A 66 -14.64 -18.82 19.08
C ASN A 66 -15.99 -18.10 19.18
N LEU A 67 -16.72 -18.04 18.08
CA LEU A 67 -17.96 -17.28 17.96
C LEU A 67 -19.17 -18.00 18.58
N ASN A 68 -19.05 -19.30 18.88
CA ASN A 68 -20.09 -20.07 19.55
C ASN A 68 -19.92 -20.07 21.08
N THR A 69 -18.69 -20.23 21.57
CA THR A 69 -18.40 -20.35 23.02
C THR A 69 -17.89 -19.06 23.66
N ASN A 70 -17.41 -18.08 22.86
CA ASN A 70 -16.65 -16.90 23.27
C ASN A 70 -15.27 -17.19 23.87
N GLU A 71 -14.77 -18.41 23.75
CA GLU A 71 -13.38 -18.73 24.08
C GLU A 71 -12.41 -17.88 23.23
N THR A 72 -11.31 -17.46 23.82
CA THR A 72 -10.30 -16.63 23.17
C THR A 72 -8.90 -17.19 23.38
N ILE A 73 -8.13 -17.31 22.30
CA ILE A 73 -6.71 -17.67 22.31
C ILE A 73 -5.92 -16.45 21.84
N SER A 74 -5.07 -15.92 22.72
CA SER A 74 -4.23 -14.76 22.43
C SER A 74 -2.77 -15.19 22.20
N VAL A 75 -2.15 -14.69 21.13
CA VAL A 75 -0.75 -15.02 20.77
C VAL A 75 0.05 -13.76 20.45
N ASP A 76 1.11 -13.53 21.23
CA ASP A 76 1.98 -12.37 21.07
C ASP A 76 2.92 -12.48 19.87
N ARG A 77 3.30 -11.31 19.35
CA ARG A 77 4.31 -11.08 18.30
C ARG A 77 3.96 -11.65 16.93
N VAL A 78 2.67 -11.84 16.65
CA VAL A 78 2.22 -12.40 15.38
C VAL A 78 2.30 -11.35 14.27
N SER A 79 3.14 -11.59 13.25
CA SER A 79 3.24 -10.73 12.05
C SER A 79 2.37 -11.18 10.88
N ARG A 80 1.94 -12.43 10.85
CA ARG A 80 1.06 -13.01 9.83
C ARG A 80 0.40 -14.27 10.40
N TYR A 81 -0.83 -14.55 10.01
CA TYR A 81 -1.47 -15.83 10.31
C TYR A 81 -2.42 -16.26 9.19
N SER A 82 -2.81 -17.53 9.19
CA SER A 82 -3.79 -18.10 8.25
C SER A 82 -4.51 -19.29 8.90
N PHE A 83 -5.80 -19.42 8.63
CA PHE A 83 -6.58 -20.62 8.97
C PHE A 83 -6.30 -21.74 7.96
N SER A 84 -6.33 -23.00 8.42
CA SER A 84 -6.37 -24.16 7.52
C SER A 84 -7.73 -24.26 6.82
N SER A 85 -7.78 -24.97 5.69
CA SER A 85 -9.01 -25.13 4.89
C SER A 85 -10.19 -25.71 5.69
N ASN A 86 -9.91 -26.65 6.59
CA ASN A 86 -10.88 -27.25 7.50
C ASN A 86 -11.22 -26.43 8.76
N GLY A 87 -10.61 -25.25 8.93
CA GLY A 87 -10.87 -24.39 10.10
C GLY A 87 -10.38 -24.93 11.44
N LEU A 88 -9.58 -26.00 11.49
CA LEU A 88 -9.11 -26.64 12.73
C LEU A 88 -7.75 -26.13 13.23
N TYR A 89 -6.96 -25.51 12.36
CA TYR A 89 -5.60 -25.06 12.68
C TYR A 89 -5.35 -23.62 12.26
N VAL A 90 -4.45 -22.95 12.99
CA VAL A 90 -3.88 -21.65 12.60
C VAL A 90 -2.36 -21.76 12.52
N ALA A 91 -1.80 -21.34 11.38
CA ALA A 91 -0.36 -21.13 11.24
C ALA A 91 -0.04 -19.64 11.41
N ALA A 92 0.79 -19.30 12.40
CA ALA A 92 1.14 -17.93 12.77
C ALA A 92 2.66 -17.68 12.75
N GLU A 93 3.10 -16.68 12.00
CA GLU A 93 4.48 -16.19 12.00
C GLU A 93 4.73 -15.29 13.21
N ILE A 94 5.74 -15.62 14.01
CA ILE A 94 6.12 -14.93 15.23
C ILE A 94 7.43 -14.17 15.01
N LYS A 95 7.42 -12.85 15.21
CA LYS A 95 8.63 -12.03 15.19
C LYS A 95 9.37 -12.09 16.53
N PRO A 96 10.70 -11.89 16.54
CA PRO A 96 11.43 -11.59 17.76
C PRO A 96 10.85 -10.38 18.49
N ALA A 97 10.95 -10.36 19.82
CA ALA A 97 10.43 -9.25 20.63
C ALA A 97 11.06 -7.92 20.19
N TYR A 98 10.21 -6.89 20.02
CA TYR A 98 10.64 -5.60 19.52
C TYR A 98 11.71 -4.95 20.40
N LEU A 99 11.49 -4.92 21.72
CA LEU A 99 12.40 -4.27 22.68
C LEU A 99 13.77 -4.97 22.71
N GLU A 100 13.80 -6.30 22.76
CA GLU A 100 15.04 -7.07 22.70
C GLU A 100 15.80 -6.79 21.40
N THR A 101 15.09 -6.82 20.26
CA THR A 101 15.68 -6.53 18.94
C THR A 101 16.25 -5.12 18.89
N ARG A 102 15.56 -4.14 19.50
CA ARG A 102 16.01 -2.74 19.58
C ARG A 102 17.27 -2.61 20.45
N GLU A 103 17.31 -3.25 21.62
CA GLU A 103 18.50 -3.27 22.48
C GLU A 103 19.71 -3.89 21.77
N LEU A 104 19.52 -5.00 21.07
CA LEU A 104 20.59 -5.65 20.30
C LEU A 104 21.11 -4.76 19.16
N LYS A 105 20.21 -4.01 18.50
CA LYS A 105 20.60 -3.00 17.49
C LYS A 105 21.39 -1.86 18.11
N LEU A 106 20.99 -1.36 19.28
CA LEU A 106 21.74 -0.33 20.02
C LEU A 106 23.14 -0.82 20.42
N LYS A 107 23.26 -2.10 20.78
CA LYS A 107 24.54 -2.79 21.04
C LYS A 107 25.35 -3.11 19.76
N LYS A 108 24.87 -2.72 18.57
CA LYS A 108 25.47 -3.02 17.25
C LYS A 108 25.74 -4.51 17.03
N THR A 109 24.83 -5.36 17.50
CA THR A 109 24.92 -6.82 17.37
C THR A 109 24.96 -7.23 15.89
N ALA A 110 25.88 -8.14 15.54
CA ALA A 110 25.98 -8.64 14.16
C ALA A 110 24.69 -9.34 13.70
N ALA A 111 24.30 -9.15 12.43
CA ALA A 111 23.06 -9.69 11.87
C ALA A 111 22.89 -11.21 12.04
N SER A 112 24.00 -11.97 12.03
CA SER A 112 23.99 -13.43 12.25
C SER A 112 23.62 -13.85 13.68
N LYS A 113 23.75 -12.94 14.65
CA LYS A 113 23.40 -13.14 16.06
C LYS A 113 22.04 -12.55 16.43
N MET A 114 21.36 -11.89 15.50
CA MET A 114 20.01 -11.37 15.75
C MET A 114 19.04 -12.54 15.90
N PRO A 115 18.04 -12.44 16.81
CA PRO A 115 16.98 -13.42 16.91
C PRO A 115 16.23 -13.51 15.58
N LYS A 116 15.62 -14.68 15.33
CA LYS A 116 14.97 -15.02 14.05
C LYS A 116 13.50 -15.32 14.26
N ASP A 117 12.76 -15.19 13.18
CA ASP A 117 11.33 -15.45 13.15
C ASP A 117 11.05 -16.92 13.48
N SER A 118 9.86 -17.18 14.01
CA SER A 118 9.40 -18.51 14.43
C SER A 118 8.00 -18.75 13.86
N LEU A 119 7.54 -19.99 13.90
CA LEU A 119 6.21 -20.40 13.44
C LEU A 119 5.48 -21.09 14.59
N TYR A 120 4.26 -20.66 14.87
CA TYR A 120 3.34 -21.35 15.76
C TYR A 120 2.27 -22.05 14.94
N ILE A 121 1.99 -23.30 15.27
CA ILE A 121 0.88 -24.08 14.73
C ILE A 121 -0.08 -24.32 15.89
N ILE A 122 -1.27 -23.75 15.81
CA ILE A 122 -2.26 -23.72 16.88
C ILE A 122 -3.39 -24.68 16.50
N ASN A 123 -3.69 -25.65 17.34
CA ASN A 123 -4.87 -26.50 17.22
C ASN A 123 -6.05 -25.80 17.90
N LEU A 124 -7.09 -25.47 17.15
CA LEU A 124 -8.23 -24.71 17.64
C LEU A 124 -9.20 -25.54 18.48
N ASN A 125 -9.15 -26.87 18.41
CA ASN A 125 -10.00 -27.73 19.23
C ASN A 125 -9.40 -27.97 20.62
N SER A 126 -8.08 -28.14 20.73
CA SER A 126 -7.42 -28.40 22.01
C SER A 126 -6.76 -27.17 22.65
N GLY A 127 -6.52 -26.11 21.87
CA GLY A 127 -5.72 -24.96 22.29
C GLY A 127 -4.20 -25.20 22.26
N ASP A 128 -3.74 -26.38 21.84
CA ASP A 128 -2.31 -26.72 21.82
C ASP A 128 -1.54 -25.87 20.81
N ILE A 129 -0.38 -25.35 21.24
CA ILE A 129 0.50 -24.53 20.40
C ILE A 129 1.84 -25.23 20.19
N LYS A 130 2.09 -25.72 18.98
CA LYS A 130 3.40 -26.22 18.56
C LYS A 130 4.28 -25.04 18.12
N LYS A 131 5.44 -24.89 18.76
CA LYS A 131 6.39 -23.80 18.49
C LYS A 131 7.57 -24.31 17.67
N VAL A 132 7.86 -23.63 16.57
CA VAL A 132 8.95 -23.96 15.66
C VAL A 132 9.87 -22.75 15.52
N ALA A 133 11.11 -22.87 16.00
CA ALA A 133 12.06 -21.76 15.99
C ALA A 133 12.76 -21.60 14.63
N ARG A 134 13.24 -20.38 14.36
CA ARG A 134 14.11 -20.05 13.21
C ARG A 134 13.49 -20.48 11.87
N VAL A 135 12.28 -20.01 11.58
CA VAL A 135 11.59 -20.25 10.31
C VAL A 135 11.83 -19.07 9.38
N LYS A 136 12.20 -19.36 8.12
CA LYS A 136 12.39 -18.37 7.06
C LYS A 136 11.08 -18.11 6.32
N SER A 137 10.31 -19.16 6.03
CA SER A 137 8.96 -19.05 5.43
C SER A 137 8.15 -20.32 5.68
N TYR A 138 6.82 -20.21 5.61
CA TYR A 138 5.88 -21.34 5.66
C TYR A 138 4.80 -21.20 4.58
N GLN A 139 4.22 -22.33 4.18
CA GLN A 139 3.07 -22.45 3.30
C GLN A 139 2.02 -23.37 3.93
N LEU A 140 0.80 -22.87 4.02
CA LEU A 140 -0.39 -23.62 4.38
C LEU A 140 -1.27 -23.65 3.11
N PRO A 141 -1.55 -24.83 2.52
CA PRO A 141 -2.33 -24.93 1.30
C PRO A 141 -3.77 -24.47 1.51
N SER A 142 -4.41 -23.95 0.45
CA SER A 142 -5.79 -23.46 0.48
C SER A 142 -6.84 -24.56 0.49
N GLU A 143 -6.54 -25.73 -0.07
CA GLU A 143 -7.46 -26.87 -0.16
C GLU A 143 -7.03 -28.06 0.71
N SER A 144 -5.74 -28.23 0.96
CA SER A 144 -5.26 -29.34 1.81
C SER A 144 -5.64 -29.16 3.27
N GLU A 145 -6.27 -30.18 3.84
CA GLU A 145 -6.59 -30.23 5.27
C GLU A 145 -5.47 -30.83 6.14
N GLU A 146 -4.46 -31.42 5.51
CA GLU A 146 -3.54 -32.34 6.18
C GLU A 146 -2.13 -31.80 6.23
N TRP A 147 -1.63 -31.23 5.14
CA TRP A 147 -0.19 -30.97 5.00
C TRP A 147 0.13 -29.49 5.03
N MET A 148 1.24 -29.14 5.69
CA MET A 148 1.88 -27.83 5.58
C MET A 148 3.39 -27.99 5.45
N ALA A 149 4.06 -26.98 4.91
CA ALA A 149 5.51 -27.00 4.76
C ALA A 149 6.17 -25.69 5.18
N TRP A 150 7.35 -25.78 5.78
CA TRP A 150 8.16 -24.60 6.14
C TRP A 150 9.65 -24.87 5.96
N ILE A 151 10.41 -23.80 5.75
CA ILE A 151 11.86 -23.86 5.59
C ILE A 151 12.55 -23.05 6.69
N HIS A 152 13.61 -23.60 7.27
CA HIS A 152 14.35 -23.01 8.39
C HIS A 152 15.37 -21.96 7.94
N GLU A 153 15.71 -21.02 8.82
CA GLU A 153 16.91 -20.19 8.67
C GLU A 153 18.17 -21.04 8.85
N LYS A 154 19.29 -20.66 8.20
CA LYS A 154 20.56 -21.39 8.33
C LYS A 154 20.96 -21.59 9.79
N PRO A 155 21.42 -22.79 10.19
CA PRO A 155 21.88 -23.04 11.55
C PRO A 155 23.09 -22.17 11.88
N LEU A 156 23.21 -21.78 13.15
CA LEU A 156 24.39 -21.07 13.64
C LEU A 156 25.60 -21.99 13.54
N LYS A 157 26.74 -21.49 13.04
CA LYS A 157 27.99 -22.25 13.08
C LYS A 157 28.29 -22.58 14.54
N SER A 158 28.30 -23.86 14.90
CA SER A 158 28.63 -24.28 16.26
C SER A 158 30.01 -23.73 16.63
N ALA A 159 30.09 -23.10 17.80
CA ALA A 159 31.38 -22.70 18.35
C ALA A 159 32.22 -23.97 18.46
N LYS A 160 33.32 -24.06 17.71
CA LYS A 160 34.32 -25.12 17.90
C LYS A 160 34.60 -25.16 19.41
N LYS A 161 34.30 -26.29 20.07
CA LYS A 161 34.72 -26.56 21.45
C LYS A 161 36.20 -26.22 21.53
N LYS A 162 36.54 -25.08 22.13
CA LYS A 162 37.89 -24.82 22.60
C LYS A 162 38.07 -25.80 23.74
N THR A 163 38.84 -26.87 23.49
CA THR A 163 39.44 -27.66 24.55
C THR A 163 40.15 -26.70 25.49
N ALA A 164 39.80 -26.79 26.77
CA ALA A 164 40.41 -26.02 27.84
C ALA A 164 41.93 -26.18 27.79
N LYS A 165 42.65 -25.07 27.61
CA LYS A 165 44.04 -24.95 28.02
C LYS A 165 44.03 -24.13 29.30
N LYS A 166 44.65 -24.72 30.34
CA LYS A 166 44.95 -24.12 31.63
C LYS A 166 45.53 -22.73 31.48
N ASP A 167 45.09 -21.86 32.38
CA ASP A 167 45.72 -20.59 32.72
C ASP A 167 47.21 -20.78 33.02
N ASP A 168 48.03 -19.94 32.43
CA ASP A 168 49.27 -19.44 33.03
C ASP A 168 49.42 -17.97 32.60
N ASP A 169 49.56 -17.13 33.62
CA ASP A 169 49.81 -15.70 33.54
C ASP A 169 51.00 -15.34 32.64
N LYS A 170 50.86 -14.29 31.82
CA LYS A 170 51.84 -13.19 31.73
C LYS A 170 51.41 -12.04 30.83
N GLU A 171 51.98 -10.90 31.18
CA GLU A 171 51.71 -9.52 30.81
C GLU A 171 51.76 -9.15 29.33
N LYS A 172 51.16 -7.97 29.09
CA LYS A 172 51.22 -7.06 27.94
C LYS A 172 52.54 -7.11 27.15
N GLU A 173 52.43 -7.09 25.83
CA GLU A 173 53.00 -6.05 24.96
C GLU A 173 52.58 -6.25 23.50
N GLU A 174 52.43 -5.14 22.76
CA GLU A 174 52.10 -5.08 21.33
C GLU A 174 53.15 -5.78 20.45
N PRO A 175 52.83 -6.12 19.19
CA PRO A 175 53.76 -5.67 18.17
C PRO A 175 53.16 -5.26 16.81
N VAL A 176 53.93 -4.36 16.21
CA VAL A 176 53.92 -3.89 14.83
C VAL A 176 54.50 -4.94 13.86
N VAL A 177 53.92 -4.92 12.66
CA VAL A 177 54.34 -5.37 11.32
C VAL A 177 55.82 -5.75 11.12
N GLU A 178 56.07 -6.91 10.45
CA GLU A 178 56.71 -7.05 9.11
C GLU A 178 57.47 -8.40 8.95
N GLY A 179 57.55 -8.95 7.72
CA GLY A 179 58.72 -9.77 7.32
C GLY A 179 58.54 -11.25 6.91
N LYS A 180 58.18 -11.48 5.65
CA LYS A 180 58.61 -12.53 4.68
C LYS A 180 59.37 -13.82 5.13
N LYS A 181 58.85 -14.93 4.55
CA LYS A 181 59.52 -16.01 3.77
C LYS A 181 60.19 -17.23 4.45
N LYS A 182 59.79 -18.38 3.88
CA LYS A 182 60.53 -19.59 3.46
C LYS A 182 60.36 -20.91 4.25
N LYS A 183 59.68 -21.83 3.55
CA LYS A 183 59.85 -23.29 3.44
C LYS A 183 61.06 -23.91 4.16
N ARG A 184 60.83 -24.99 4.90
CA ARG A 184 61.63 -26.23 4.77
C ARG A 184 60.89 -27.48 5.27
N ARG A 185 61.03 -28.55 4.46
CA ARG A 185 60.59 -29.94 4.66
C ARG A 185 61.41 -30.61 5.76
N ASN A 186 60.78 -31.51 6.52
CA ASN A 186 61.24 -32.86 6.92
C ASN A 186 60.41 -33.30 8.14
N LYS A 187 60.11 -34.56 8.44
CA LYS A 187 60.23 -35.90 7.84
C LYS A 187 59.54 -36.79 8.90
N LYS A 188 58.81 -37.82 8.46
CA LYS A 188 58.17 -38.90 9.24
C LYS A 188 58.98 -39.36 10.47
N LYS A 189 58.25 -39.71 11.54
CA LYS A 189 58.42 -40.98 12.27
C LYS A 189 57.13 -41.38 13.00
N GLU A 190 56.67 -42.58 12.69
CA GLU A 190 55.53 -43.31 13.30
C GLU A 190 55.91 -43.92 14.65
N ALA A 191 54.94 -43.97 15.58
CA ALA A 191 54.69 -45.05 16.56
C ALA A 191 53.37 -44.72 17.32
N PRO A 192 52.71 -45.71 17.95
CA PRO A 192 51.69 -46.57 17.37
C PRO A 192 50.25 -46.11 17.68
N LYS A 193 49.31 -46.59 16.85
CA LYS A 193 47.86 -46.56 17.10
C LYS A 193 47.53 -47.40 18.34
N GLU A 194 46.88 -46.80 19.32
CA GLU A 194 45.92 -47.50 20.18
C GLU A 194 44.51 -47.19 19.65
N GLU A 195 43.79 -48.25 19.32
CA GLU A 195 42.43 -48.24 18.82
C GLU A 195 41.45 -47.92 19.94
N GLU A 196 41.03 -46.66 20.05
CA GLU A 196 39.73 -46.35 20.64
C GLU A 196 38.66 -46.51 19.55
N LYS A 197 37.85 -47.55 19.71
CA LYS A 197 36.62 -47.81 18.95
C LYS A 197 35.75 -46.55 18.93
N LYS A 198 35.76 -45.82 17.81
CA LYS A 198 34.66 -44.91 17.46
C LYS A 198 33.45 -45.76 17.08
N GLU A 199 32.38 -45.62 17.84
CA GLU A 199 31.04 -45.95 17.35
C GLU A 199 30.83 -45.28 15.98
N PRO A 200 30.18 -45.94 15.01
CA PRO A 200 29.95 -45.35 13.71
C PRO A 200 29.01 -44.15 13.89
N GLU A 201 29.54 -42.93 13.73
CA GLU A 201 28.70 -41.77 13.43
C GLU A 201 27.91 -42.11 12.15
N ALA A 202 26.58 -42.03 12.24
CA ALA A 202 25.71 -42.17 11.07
C ALA A 202 26.24 -41.29 9.91
N PRO A 203 26.11 -41.73 8.64
CA PRO A 203 26.58 -40.96 7.50
C PRO A 203 25.97 -39.55 7.56
N LYS A 204 26.81 -38.52 7.73
CA LYS A 204 26.35 -37.14 7.73
C LYS A 204 25.98 -36.77 6.29
N ASP A 205 24.72 -36.36 6.07
CA ASP A 205 24.23 -35.88 4.78
C ASP A 205 25.22 -34.84 4.20
N PRO A 206 25.80 -35.06 3.01
CA PRO A 206 26.72 -34.10 2.39
C PRO A 206 26.10 -32.71 2.24
N ARG A 207 24.77 -32.62 2.13
CA ARG A 207 24.00 -31.37 2.06
C ARG A 207 24.04 -30.52 3.32
N ALA A 208 24.62 -30.99 4.42
CA ALA A 208 24.91 -30.14 5.57
C ALA A 208 25.87 -28.96 5.26
N LYS A 209 26.65 -29.04 4.17
CA LYS A 209 27.55 -27.95 3.70
C LYS A 209 26.90 -26.99 2.70
N SER A 210 25.66 -27.27 2.30
CA SER A 210 24.86 -26.52 1.33
C SER A 210 24.61 -25.06 1.74
N LYS A 211 24.34 -24.19 0.76
CA LYS A 211 23.74 -22.87 0.97
C LYS A 211 22.23 -22.96 1.24
N GLY A 212 21.61 -24.10 0.98
CA GLY A 212 20.26 -24.42 1.39
C GLY A 212 20.19 -24.71 2.88
N THR A 213 19.01 -25.09 3.32
CA THR A 213 18.65 -25.27 4.73
C THR A 213 17.61 -26.40 4.85
N GLU A 214 17.10 -26.62 6.05
CA GLU A 214 16.14 -27.67 6.34
C GLU A 214 14.71 -27.24 5.93
N LEU A 215 14.09 -28.01 5.06
CA LEU A 215 12.66 -27.98 4.72
C LEU A 215 11.95 -29.08 5.51
N VAL A 216 10.82 -28.75 6.11
CA VAL A 216 9.98 -29.69 6.84
C VAL A 216 8.59 -29.74 6.21
N LEU A 217 8.14 -30.95 5.90
CA LEU A 217 6.74 -31.27 5.59
C LEU A 217 6.09 -31.85 6.85
N TYR A 218 4.92 -31.34 7.21
CA TYR A 218 4.24 -31.67 8.47
C TYR A 218 2.77 -31.99 8.25
N ASN A 219 2.33 -33.11 8.82
CA ASN A 219 0.93 -33.48 8.85
C ASN A 219 0.25 -32.88 10.09
N LEU A 220 -0.71 -31.99 9.87
CA LEU A 220 -1.50 -31.31 10.89
C LEU A 220 -2.34 -32.29 11.72
N LYS A 221 -2.88 -33.36 11.10
CA LYS A 221 -3.77 -34.33 11.76
C LYS A 221 -2.99 -35.37 12.59
N THR A 222 -1.93 -35.95 12.04
CA THR A 222 -1.18 -37.05 12.69
C THR A 222 0.03 -36.59 13.50
N GLY A 223 0.53 -35.37 13.26
CA GLY A 223 1.76 -34.86 13.85
C GLY A 223 3.03 -35.42 13.22
N GLU A 224 2.93 -36.22 12.16
CA GLU A 224 4.05 -36.76 11.41
C GLU A 224 4.84 -35.63 10.73
N SER A 225 6.18 -35.74 10.73
CA SER A 225 7.05 -34.77 10.06
C SER A 225 8.16 -35.46 9.28
N LYS A 226 8.43 -34.96 8.07
CA LYS A 226 9.57 -35.35 7.24
C LYS A 226 10.47 -34.15 7.00
N SER A 227 11.76 -34.32 7.26
CA SER A 227 12.77 -33.28 7.10
C SER A 227 13.68 -33.57 5.90
N ILE A 228 14.03 -32.52 5.17
CA ILE A 228 14.87 -32.54 3.96
C ILE A 228 15.92 -31.43 4.08
N THR A 229 17.20 -31.77 4.06
CA THR A 229 18.29 -30.77 4.22
C THR A 229 18.90 -30.33 2.88
N GLY A 230 19.36 -29.07 2.83
CA GLY A 230 20.01 -28.50 1.65
C GLY A 230 19.07 -27.87 0.64
N VAL A 231 17.84 -27.54 1.05
CA VAL A 231 16.81 -26.94 0.20
C VAL A 231 16.99 -25.43 0.09
N MET A 232 16.85 -24.89 -1.12
CA MET A 232 16.94 -23.45 -1.42
C MET A 232 15.55 -22.79 -1.47
N GLU A 233 14.62 -23.41 -2.19
CA GLU A 233 13.25 -22.98 -2.43
C GLU A 233 12.31 -24.19 -2.47
N TYR A 234 11.03 -23.98 -2.18
CA TYR A 234 10.01 -25.03 -2.21
C TYR A 234 8.64 -24.47 -2.58
N LYS A 235 7.76 -25.36 -3.04
CA LYS A 235 6.34 -25.10 -3.32
C LYS A 235 5.52 -26.33 -2.97
N LEU A 236 4.58 -26.17 -2.04
CA LEU A 236 3.54 -27.16 -1.77
C LEU A 236 2.33 -26.85 -2.66
N THR A 237 1.73 -27.85 -3.29
CA THR A 237 0.52 -27.67 -4.12
C THR A 237 -0.67 -27.29 -3.25
N ASP A 238 -1.68 -26.64 -3.83
CA ASP A 238 -2.84 -26.13 -3.09
C ASP A 238 -3.71 -27.27 -2.51
N LYS A 239 -3.74 -28.42 -3.19
CA LYS A 239 -4.31 -29.70 -2.70
C LYS A 239 -3.37 -30.46 -1.75
N GLY A 240 -2.12 -30.02 -1.64
CA GLY A 240 -1.09 -30.62 -0.76
C GLY A 240 -0.66 -32.03 -1.15
N ASN A 241 -0.93 -32.49 -2.39
CA ASN A 241 -0.56 -33.81 -2.91
C ASN A 241 0.93 -33.93 -3.29
N HIS A 242 1.58 -32.82 -3.65
CA HIS A 242 3.00 -32.79 -4.01
C HIS A 242 3.74 -31.63 -3.35
N LEU A 243 4.96 -31.92 -2.90
CA LEU A 243 5.94 -30.93 -2.47
C LEU A 243 7.08 -30.89 -3.49
N PHE A 244 7.25 -29.75 -4.14
CA PHE A 244 8.35 -29.48 -5.05
C PHE A 244 9.42 -28.65 -4.33
N PHE A 245 10.70 -28.93 -4.58
CA PHE A 245 11.79 -28.18 -3.97
C PHE A 245 13.10 -28.28 -4.75
N GLU A 246 13.95 -27.27 -4.56
CA GLU A 246 15.28 -27.14 -5.16
C GLU A 246 16.37 -27.50 -4.15
N TYR A 247 17.27 -28.43 -4.49
CA TYR A 247 18.54 -28.61 -3.77
C TYR A 247 19.64 -27.70 -4.31
N ASP A 248 20.45 -27.17 -3.39
CA ASP A 248 21.71 -26.51 -3.75
C ASP A 248 22.78 -27.53 -4.20
N LYS A 249 23.73 -27.05 -5.00
CA LYS A 249 24.92 -27.80 -5.38
C LYS A 249 25.93 -27.85 -4.24
N VAL A 250 26.32 -29.05 -3.83
CA VAL A 250 27.33 -29.26 -2.78
C VAL A 250 28.68 -29.67 -3.37
N ASP A 251 28.68 -30.70 -4.21
CA ASP A 251 29.86 -31.25 -4.89
C ASP A 251 29.44 -32.00 -6.17
N SER A 252 30.38 -32.69 -6.83
CA SER A 252 30.12 -33.43 -8.07
C SER A 252 29.24 -34.67 -7.88
N LEU A 253 29.10 -35.19 -6.65
CA LEU A 253 28.25 -36.34 -6.32
C LEU A 253 26.87 -35.88 -5.80
N ASN A 254 26.72 -34.58 -5.51
CA ASN A 254 25.52 -33.97 -4.97
C ASN A 254 25.22 -32.68 -5.76
N PRO A 255 24.80 -32.81 -7.04
CA PRO A 255 24.46 -31.67 -7.87
C PRO A 255 23.21 -30.95 -7.32
N SER A 256 23.06 -29.70 -7.75
CA SER A 256 21.78 -28.98 -7.62
C SER A 256 20.72 -29.67 -8.47
N GLY A 257 19.45 -29.54 -8.07
CA GLY A 257 18.35 -30.18 -8.79
C GLY A 257 16.97 -29.82 -8.26
N ILE A 258 15.95 -30.03 -9.09
CA ILE A 258 14.53 -29.92 -8.73
C ILE A 258 13.99 -31.32 -8.46
N HIS A 259 13.27 -31.45 -7.35
CA HIS A 259 12.69 -32.72 -6.91
C HIS A 259 11.21 -32.56 -6.61
N ALA A 260 10.46 -33.64 -6.79
CA ALA A 260 9.07 -33.76 -6.40
C ALA A 260 8.92 -34.87 -5.37
N MET A 261 8.16 -34.60 -4.31
CA MET A 261 7.79 -35.59 -3.32
C MET A 261 6.27 -35.70 -3.25
N ASN A 262 5.75 -36.91 -3.43
CA ASN A 262 4.36 -37.20 -3.16
C ASN A 262 4.14 -37.21 -1.63
N THR A 263 3.24 -36.38 -1.13
CA THR A 263 3.07 -36.16 0.31
C THR A 263 2.47 -37.38 1.03
N ALA A 264 1.60 -38.13 0.37
CA ALA A 264 0.93 -39.30 0.95
C ALA A 264 1.85 -40.54 1.03
N THR A 265 2.63 -40.80 -0.03
CA THR A 265 3.51 -42.00 -0.08
C THR A 265 4.94 -41.71 0.36
N GLY A 266 5.34 -40.44 0.41
CA GLY A 266 6.72 -40.03 0.65
C GLY A 266 7.68 -40.34 -0.51
N ALA A 267 7.19 -40.87 -1.64
CA ALA A 267 7.98 -41.18 -2.81
C ALA A 267 8.64 -39.92 -3.38
N LEU A 268 9.94 -39.99 -3.61
CA LEU A 268 10.77 -38.88 -4.09
C LEU A 268 11.21 -39.17 -5.53
N VAL A 269 11.03 -38.18 -6.42
CA VAL A 269 11.49 -38.22 -7.81
C VAL A 269 12.39 -37.03 -8.08
N THR A 270 13.55 -37.27 -8.68
CA THR A 270 14.44 -36.21 -9.20
C THR A 270 13.91 -35.79 -10.56
N LEU A 271 13.43 -34.55 -10.67
CA LEU A 271 12.88 -34.04 -11.92
C LEU A 271 13.98 -33.54 -12.85
N ASN A 272 14.99 -32.86 -12.31
CA ASN A 272 16.14 -32.40 -13.07
C ASN A 272 17.34 -32.20 -12.13
N GLU A 273 18.55 -32.43 -12.61
CA GLU A 273 19.79 -32.22 -11.85
C GLU A 273 20.93 -31.69 -12.74
N GLY A 274 21.95 -31.13 -12.09
CA GLY A 274 23.20 -30.75 -12.74
C GLY A 274 23.25 -29.35 -13.37
N MET A 275 22.14 -28.60 -13.33
CA MET A 275 22.09 -27.23 -13.86
C MET A 275 22.73 -26.24 -12.89
N THR A 276 23.26 -25.13 -13.40
CA THR A 276 23.95 -24.09 -12.62
C THR A 276 23.00 -23.10 -11.95
N ASP A 277 21.79 -22.93 -12.47
CA ASP A 277 20.77 -22.01 -11.97
C ASP A 277 19.36 -22.58 -12.21
N TYR A 278 18.47 -22.47 -11.21
CA TYR A 278 17.05 -22.80 -11.29
C TYR A 278 16.23 -21.61 -10.82
N LYS A 279 15.10 -21.31 -11.49
CA LYS A 279 14.25 -20.17 -11.12
C LYS A 279 12.76 -20.44 -11.32
N LYS A 280 11.96 -19.82 -10.45
CA LYS A 280 10.51 -19.58 -10.60
C LYS A 280 9.68 -20.85 -10.84
N MET A 281 9.71 -21.77 -9.90
CA MET A 281 8.81 -22.93 -9.92
C MET A 281 7.33 -22.50 -9.94
N SER A 282 6.53 -23.10 -10.82
CA SER A 282 5.07 -22.95 -10.86
C SER A 282 4.41 -24.30 -11.09
N THR A 283 3.27 -24.53 -10.45
CA THR A 283 2.46 -25.76 -10.61
C THR A 283 1.12 -25.44 -11.24
N ASP A 284 0.47 -26.45 -11.81
CA ASP A 284 -0.96 -26.38 -12.12
C ASP A 284 -1.81 -26.53 -10.85
N GLU A 285 -3.10 -26.23 -10.96
CA GLU A 285 -4.06 -26.29 -9.84
C GLU A 285 -4.27 -27.73 -9.34
N ALA A 286 -4.24 -28.70 -10.27
CA ALA A 286 -4.30 -30.11 -9.92
C ALA A 286 -3.05 -30.60 -9.16
N GLY A 287 -1.95 -29.86 -9.22
CA GLY A 287 -0.68 -30.23 -8.60
C GLY A 287 0.00 -31.43 -9.25
N ASN A 288 -0.29 -31.70 -10.52
CA ASN A 288 0.24 -32.81 -11.30
C ASN A 288 1.31 -32.38 -12.31
N GLN A 289 1.51 -31.07 -12.46
CA GLN A 289 2.52 -30.51 -13.34
C GLN A 289 3.38 -29.48 -12.61
N ILE A 290 4.62 -29.35 -13.05
CA ILE A 290 5.50 -28.25 -12.66
C ILE A 290 6.29 -27.75 -13.86
N ALA A 291 6.51 -26.45 -13.89
CA ALA A 291 7.43 -25.81 -14.80
C ALA A 291 8.38 -24.87 -14.05
N PHE A 292 9.60 -24.76 -14.56
CA PHE A 292 10.66 -23.92 -13.99
C PHE A 292 11.70 -23.56 -15.06
N PHE A 293 12.42 -22.47 -14.85
CA PHE A 293 13.57 -22.13 -15.70
C PHE A 293 14.83 -22.82 -15.19
N ALA A 294 15.67 -23.29 -16.11
CA ALA A 294 16.97 -23.86 -15.80
C ALA A 294 18.04 -23.32 -16.76
N SER A 295 19.29 -23.19 -16.30
CA SER A 295 20.42 -22.80 -17.15
C SER A 295 21.64 -23.66 -16.83
N ALA A 296 22.39 -24.02 -17.86
CA ALA A 296 23.69 -24.71 -17.77
C ALA A 296 24.89 -23.74 -17.89
N ASN A 297 24.64 -22.46 -18.20
CA ASN A 297 25.68 -21.43 -18.33
C ASN A 297 26.48 -21.26 -17.05
N GLU A 298 27.76 -20.90 -17.18
CA GLU A 298 28.58 -20.64 -16.00
C GLU A 298 28.09 -19.40 -15.24
N LYS A 299 28.43 -19.29 -13.96
CA LYS A 299 27.95 -18.17 -13.13
C LYS A 299 28.48 -16.81 -13.57
N ASP A 300 29.62 -16.82 -14.24
CA ASP A 300 30.36 -15.63 -14.67
C ASP A 300 30.15 -15.34 -16.17
N ASP A 301 29.25 -16.06 -16.85
CA ASP A 301 28.86 -15.73 -18.23
C ASP A 301 28.17 -14.36 -18.26
N ASP A 302 28.61 -13.48 -19.16
CA ASP A 302 28.05 -12.12 -19.32
C ASP A 302 26.55 -12.14 -19.65
N HIS A 303 26.09 -13.25 -20.25
CA HIS A 303 24.70 -13.51 -20.61
C HIS A 303 24.27 -14.92 -20.20
N LYS A 304 23.21 -15.03 -19.39
CA LYS A 304 22.62 -16.32 -19.00
C LYS A 304 21.48 -16.70 -19.94
N TYR A 305 21.58 -17.87 -20.55
CA TYR A 305 20.52 -18.45 -21.36
C TYR A 305 19.74 -19.47 -20.53
N PHE A 306 18.44 -19.24 -20.40
CA PHE A 306 17.55 -20.17 -19.71
C PHE A 306 16.83 -21.04 -20.74
N SER A 307 16.47 -22.25 -20.30
CA SER A 307 15.48 -23.13 -20.93
C SER A 307 14.28 -23.24 -20.00
N LEU A 308 13.08 -23.41 -20.58
CA LEU A 308 11.89 -23.78 -19.84
C LEU A 308 11.84 -25.30 -19.71
N MET A 309 11.84 -25.77 -18.47
CA MET A 309 11.65 -27.16 -18.11
C MET A 309 10.19 -27.40 -17.73
N HIS A 310 9.64 -28.54 -18.14
CA HIS A 310 8.29 -28.97 -17.76
C HIS A 310 8.30 -30.44 -17.37
N TRP A 311 7.51 -30.76 -16.34
CA TRP A 311 7.27 -32.12 -15.90
C TRP A 311 5.78 -32.31 -15.62
N SER A 312 5.29 -33.51 -15.93
CA SER A 312 3.95 -33.98 -15.60
C SER A 312 4.01 -35.33 -14.88
N ALA A 313 3.06 -35.55 -14.00
CA ALA A 313 2.95 -36.79 -13.22
C ALA A 313 2.94 -38.02 -14.13
N GLY A 314 3.76 -39.01 -13.80
CA GLY A 314 3.99 -40.22 -14.60
C GLY A 314 5.28 -40.20 -15.42
N ASN A 315 5.83 -39.02 -15.71
CA ASN A 315 7.15 -38.91 -16.34
C ASN A 315 8.28 -39.11 -15.31
N ALA A 316 9.38 -39.73 -15.75
CA ALA A 316 10.53 -40.00 -14.89
C ALA A 316 11.35 -38.74 -14.56
N SER A 317 11.40 -37.76 -15.48
CA SER A 317 12.15 -36.51 -15.34
C SER A 317 11.46 -35.38 -16.13
N ALA A 318 11.82 -34.12 -15.82
CA ALA A 318 11.42 -32.95 -16.60
C ALA A 318 12.15 -32.92 -17.95
N SER A 319 11.49 -32.42 -18.99
CA SER A 319 12.07 -32.19 -20.32
C SER A 319 12.19 -30.70 -20.62
N ILE A 320 13.11 -30.35 -21.52
CA ILE A 320 13.16 -29.02 -22.12
C ILE A 320 11.98 -28.90 -23.08
N VAL A 321 11.11 -27.93 -22.84
CA VAL A 321 9.96 -27.62 -23.71
C VAL A 321 10.11 -26.29 -24.45
N ALA A 322 11.05 -25.44 -24.02
CA ALA A 322 11.44 -24.26 -24.78
C ALA A 322 12.89 -23.86 -24.50
N ASP A 323 13.63 -23.51 -25.55
CA ASP A 323 14.98 -22.98 -25.53
C ASP A 323 15.26 -22.09 -26.76
N THR A 324 16.50 -21.66 -26.93
CA THR A 324 16.94 -20.80 -28.04
C THR A 324 16.79 -21.40 -29.44
N THR A 325 16.51 -22.70 -29.55
CA THR A 325 16.38 -23.45 -30.82
C THR A 325 14.94 -23.91 -31.10
N SER A 326 14.03 -23.66 -30.17
CA SER A 326 12.66 -24.16 -30.25
C SER A 326 11.85 -23.42 -31.31
N ALA A 327 11.15 -24.17 -32.15
CA ALA A 327 10.21 -23.61 -33.12
C ALA A 327 9.08 -22.86 -32.40
N GLY A 328 8.81 -21.63 -32.83
CA GLY A 328 7.83 -20.73 -32.18
C GLY A 328 8.45 -19.63 -31.31
N ILE A 329 9.77 -19.69 -31.06
CA ILE A 329 10.53 -18.57 -30.50
C ILE A 329 11.17 -17.78 -31.66
N PRO A 330 11.07 -16.42 -31.68
CA PRO A 330 11.67 -15.61 -32.74
C PRO A 330 13.18 -15.80 -32.90
N GLU A 331 13.69 -15.57 -34.11
CA GLU A 331 15.13 -15.63 -34.37
C GLU A 331 15.88 -14.61 -33.51
N ASN A 332 17.06 -14.99 -32.99
CA ASN A 332 17.85 -14.19 -32.06
C ASN A 332 17.16 -13.86 -30.73
N TRP A 333 16.18 -14.65 -30.30
CA TRP A 333 15.56 -14.55 -28.98
C TRP A 333 15.95 -15.71 -28.06
N MET A 334 15.56 -15.59 -26.79
CA MET A 334 15.76 -16.59 -25.75
C MET A 334 14.59 -16.62 -24.76
N VAL A 335 14.48 -17.71 -24.00
CA VAL A 335 13.58 -17.78 -22.84
C VAL A 335 14.06 -16.80 -21.77
N SER A 336 13.16 -15.96 -21.28
CA SER A 336 13.50 -14.95 -20.28
C SER A 336 13.28 -15.49 -18.86
N GLY A 337 14.37 -15.70 -18.12
CA GLY A 337 14.31 -16.01 -16.69
C GLY A 337 13.72 -14.88 -15.82
N ASN A 338 13.40 -13.72 -16.41
CA ASN A 338 12.78 -12.59 -15.73
C ASN A 338 11.24 -12.63 -15.77
N SER A 339 10.61 -13.39 -16.68
CA SER A 339 9.15 -13.54 -16.75
C SER A 339 8.64 -14.45 -15.64
N ASN A 340 7.35 -14.41 -15.31
CA ASN A 340 6.75 -15.46 -14.48
C ASN A 340 6.37 -16.67 -15.34
N ILE A 341 6.13 -17.80 -14.69
CA ILE A 341 5.56 -19.00 -15.30
C ILE A 341 4.15 -19.17 -14.71
N ARG A 342 3.14 -19.41 -15.54
CA ARG A 342 1.76 -19.65 -15.10
C ARG A 342 1.06 -20.67 -15.97
N PHE A 343 0.40 -21.64 -15.33
CA PHE A 343 -0.52 -22.52 -16.02
C PHE A 343 -1.89 -21.86 -16.18
N SER A 344 -2.64 -22.27 -17.20
CA SER A 344 -4.09 -22.12 -17.15
C SER A 344 -4.69 -23.02 -16.08
N GLU A 345 -5.91 -22.73 -15.62
CA GLU A 345 -6.57 -23.53 -14.56
C GLU A 345 -6.79 -24.98 -14.95
N SER A 346 -7.07 -25.24 -16.23
CA SER A 346 -7.14 -26.61 -16.77
C SER A 346 -5.78 -27.32 -16.77
N GLY A 347 -4.68 -26.58 -16.68
CA GLY A 347 -3.32 -27.06 -16.86
C GLY A 347 -2.94 -27.34 -18.32
N GLU A 348 -3.81 -27.07 -19.29
CA GLU A 348 -3.56 -27.37 -20.71
C GLU A 348 -2.60 -26.37 -21.37
N ARG A 349 -2.51 -25.15 -20.83
CA ARG A 349 -1.63 -24.10 -21.33
C ARG A 349 -0.64 -23.65 -20.29
N LEU A 350 0.56 -23.33 -20.76
CA LEU A 350 1.64 -22.81 -19.95
C LEU A 350 2.15 -21.50 -20.56
N TYR A 351 2.04 -20.42 -19.79
CA TYR A 351 2.45 -19.09 -20.18
C TYR A 351 3.79 -18.74 -19.52
N PHE A 352 4.69 -18.17 -20.30
CA PHE A 352 5.98 -17.67 -19.87
C PHE A 352 6.42 -16.54 -20.82
N GLY A 353 7.63 -16.00 -20.65
CA GLY A 353 8.12 -14.90 -21.46
C GLY A 353 9.44 -15.20 -22.16
N THR A 354 9.59 -14.61 -23.34
CA THR A 354 10.83 -14.57 -24.14
C THR A 354 11.36 -13.16 -24.22
N ALA A 355 12.63 -12.99 -24.57
CA ALA A 355 13.24 -11.69 -24.81
C ALA A 355 14.26 -11.80 -25.96
N PRO A 356 14.54 -10.70 -26.67
CA PRO A 356 15.70 -10.63 -27.56
C PRO A 356 16.96 -11.07 -26.82
N ARG A 357 17.86 -11.79 -27.49
CA ARG A 357 19.17 -12.12 -26.92
C ARG A 357 19.92 -10.82 -26.65
N PRO A 358 20.74 -10.78 -25.59
CA PRO A 358 21.64 -9.68 -25.38
C PRO A 358 22.50 -9.44 -26.62
N PHE A 359 22.60 -8.18 -27.03
CA PHE A 359 23.38 -7.73 -28.17
C PHE A 359 24.45 -6.78 -27.66
N GLU A 360 25.72 -7.06 -27.93
CA GLU A 360 26.82 -6.14 -27.64
C GLU A 360 26.92 -5.10 -28.74
N TYR A 361 26.86 -3.82 -28.37
CA TYR A 361 26.99 -2.74 -29.34
C TYR A 361 28.46 -2.56 -29.73
N ALA A 362 28.72 -2.31 -31.02
CA ALA A 362 30.09 -2.12 -31.54
C ALA A 362 30.87 -1.04 -30.79
N TYR A 363 30.20 0.04 -30.37
CA TYR A 363 30.79 1.10 -29.56
C TYR A 363 31.22 0.62 -28.16
N GLU A 364 30.46 -0.31 -27.56
CA GLU A 364 30.80 -0.88 -26.26
C GLU A 364 31.96 -1.88 -26.34
N ALA A 365 32.04 -2.60 -27.46
CA ALA A 365 33.10 -3.58 -27.73
C ALA A 365 34.41 -2.96 -28.25
N ASP A 366 34.42 -1.67 -28.60
CA ASP A 366 35.62 -0.99 -29.10
C ASP A 366 36.67 -0.84 -27.99
N THR A 367 37.71 -1.68 -28.07
CA THR A 367 38.85 -1.70 -27.13
C THR A 367 39.84 -0.56 -27.35
N THR A 368 39.69 0.23 -28.43
CA THR A 368 40.52 1.41 -28.68
C THR A 368 40.06 2.63 -27.88
N LEU A 369 38.83 2.61 -27.34
CA LEU A 369 38.27 3.62 -26.46
C LEU A 369 38.23 3.11 -25.02
N LEU A 370 38.88 3.83 -24.10
CA LEU A 370 38.73 3.54 -22.67
C LEU A 370 37.28 3.85 -22.25
N LYS A 371 36.78 3.12 -21.26
CA LYS A 371 35.44 3.39 -20.70
C LYS A 371 35.30 4.85 -20.22
N ASP A 372 36.35 5.41 -19.66
CA ASP A 372 36.39 6.80 -19.17
C ASP A 372 36.36 7.84 -20.33
N ASP A 373 36.67 7.42 -21.56
CA ASP A 373 36.61 8.26 -22.76
C ASP A 373 35.23 8.19 -23.44
N ARG A 374 34.32 7.33 -22.97
CA ARG A 374 32.95 7.22 -23.49
C ARG A 374 32.06 8.26 -22.80
N PRO A 375 31.39 9.15 -23.56
CA PRO A 375 30.56 10.18 -22.95
C PRO A 375 29.26 9.59 -22.38
N ASP A 376 28.98 9.88 -21.12
CA ASP A 376 27.69 9.64 -20.47
C ASP A 376 26.74 10.82 -20.77
N VAL A 377 26.00 10.76 -21.88
CA VAL A 377 25.14 11.87 -22.36
C VAL A 377 23.67 11.47 -22.43
N ASP A 378 22.80 12.30 -21.86
CA ASP A 378 21.34 12.22 -22.05
C ASP A 378 20.96 13.17 -23.20
N VAL A 379 20.55 12.63 -24.36
CA VAL A 379 20.07 13.43 -25.50
C VAL A 379 18.55 13.50 -25.47
N TRP A 380 17.99 14.70 -25.48
CA TRP A 380 16.55 14.92 -25.45
C TRP A 380 16.05 15.31 -26.84
N SER A 381 15.09 14.55 -27.38
CA SER A 381 14.41 14.88 -28.63
C SER A 381 12.95 15.27 -28.38
N TYR A 382 12.43 16.20 -29.17
CA TYR A 382 11.04 16.65 -29.09
C TYR A 382 10.02 15.53 -29.44
N ASN A 383 10.47 14.50 -30.15
CA ASN A 383 9.67 13.36 -30.58
C ASN A 383 9.95 12.08 -29.77
N ASP A 384 10.68 12.18 -28.65
CA ASP A 384 10.88 11.03 -27.78
C ASP A 384 9.51 10.54 -27.26
N PRO A 385 9.22 9.22 -27.32
CA PRO A 385 7.98 8.68 -26.75
C PRO A 385 7.94 8.88 -25.22
N TYR A 386 9.10 8.88 -24.58
CA TYR A 386 9.28 9.16 -23.16
C TYR A 386 10.47 10.09 -22.98
N ILE A 387 10.35 11.13 -22.15
CA ILE A 387 11.49 11.99 -21.83
C ILE A 387 12.56 11.25 -21.00
N GLN A 388 13.82 11.71 -21.06
CA GLN A 388 14.97 11.02 -20.43
C GLN A 388 14.76 10.60 -18.96
N PRO A 389 14.14 11.40 -18.07
CA PRO A 389 13.89 10.97 -16.69
C PRO A 389 12.94 9.77 -16.61
N MET A 390 11.96 9.66 -17.51
CA MET A 390 11.09 8.48 -17.62
C MET A 390 11.89 7.29 -18.12
N GLN A 391 12.70 7.46 -19.18
CA GLN A 391 13.56 6.41 -19.71
C GLN A 391 14.49 5.85 -18.63
N LYS A 392 15.15 6.73 -17.85
CA LYS A 392 16.04 6.34 -16.75
C LYS A 392 15.34 5.55 -15.65
N LEU A 393 14.12 5.96 -15.27
CA LEU A 393 13.32 5.24 -14.27
C LEU A 393 12.78 3.90 -14.81
N GLN A 394 12.59 3.79 -16.12
CA GLN A 394 12.12 2.58 -16.79
C GLN A 394 13.25 1.65 -17.24
N ALA A 395 14.51 2.11 -17.31
CA ALA A 395 15.64 1.37 -17.88
C ALA A 395 15.80 -0.03 -17.28
N GLY A 396 15.63 -0.19 -15.96
CA GLY A 396 15.68 -1.50 -15.32
C GLY A 396 14.50 -2.41 -15.68
N ARG A 397 13.32 -1.85 -15.95
CA ARG A 397 12.15 -2.59 -16.45
C ARG A 397 12.35 -2.99 -17.90
N GLU A 398 12.80 -2.06 -18.75
CA GLU A 398 13.08 -2.33 -20.16
C GLU A 398 14.17 -3.38 -20.34
N LYS A 399 15.27 -3.28 -19.57
CA LYS A 399 16.33 -4.30 -19.55
C LYS A 399 15.83 -5.69 -19.17
N ASN A 400 14.83 -5.78 -18.29
CA ASN A 400 14.25 -7.04 -17.84
C ASN A 400 12.94 -7.40 -18.56
N ARG A 401 12.56 -6.63 -19.60
CA ARG A 401 11.30 -6.83 -20.31
C ARG A 401 11.27 -8.21 -20.94
N SER A 402 10.11 -8.84 -20.82
CA SER A 402 9.82 -10.14 -21.40
C SER A 402 8.49 -10.05 -22.11
N TYR A 403 8.36 -10.79 -23.19
CA TYR A 403 7.17 -10.83 -24.03
C TYR A 403 6.53 -12.20 -23.94
N ASP A 404 5.24 -12.23 -23.64
CA ASP A 404 4.52 -13.47 -23.38
C ASP A 404 4.47 -14.41 -24.59
N VAL A 405 4.56 -15.69 -24.27
CA VAL A 405 4.47 -16.85 -25.16
C VAL A 405 3.59 -17.89 -24.47
N VAL A 406 2.83 -18.65 -25.25
CA VAL A 406 2.04 -19.78 -24.75
C VAL A 406 2.58 -21.09 -25.30
N LEU A 407 2.66 -22.08 -24.42
CA LEU A 407 2.90 -23.48 -24.74
C LEU A 407 1.60 -24.26 -24.53
N ASN A 408 1.18 -25.02 -25.54
CA ASN A 408 0.18 -26.06 -25.34
C ASN A 408 0.87 -27.32 -24.77
N THR A 409 0.52 -27.69 -23.54
CA THR A 409 1.19 -28.77 -22.78
C THR A 409 0.94 -30.16 -23.37
N LYS A 410 -0.15 -30.34 -24.13
CA LYS A 410 -0.49 -31.62 -24.78
C LYS A 410 0.23 -31.81 -26.11
N THR A 411 0.32 -30.74 -26.91
CA THR A 411 0.90 -30.82 -28.27
C THR A 411 2.38 -30.41 -28.32
N GLY A 412 2.87 -29.69 -27.30
CA GLY A 412 4.21 -29.12 -27.28
C GLY A 412 4.38 -27.88 -28.17
N LYS A 413 3.29 -27.36 -28.76
CA LYS A 413 3.34 -26.21 -29.67
C LYS A 413 3.55 -24.90 -28.90
N LEU A 414 4.53 -24.11 -29.34
CA LEU A 414 4.83 -22.77 -28.83
C LEU A 414 4.31 -21.68 -29.78
N VAL A 415 3.71 -20.63 -29.21
CA VAL A 415 3.18 -19.49 -29.96
C VAL A 415 3.54 -18.18 -29.25
N GLN A 416 4.31 -17.33 -29.90
CA GLN A 416 4.66 -15.99 -29.41
C GLN A 416 3.43 -15.08 -29.47
N LEU A 417 3.09 -14.43 -28.34
CA LEU A 417 1.86 -13.61 -28.23
C LEU A 417 2.13 -12.10 -28.17
N ALA A 418 3.33 -11.70 -27.76
CA ALA A 418 3.73 -10.30 -27.62
C ALA A 418 5.12 -10.06 -28.23
N GLY A 419 5.46 -8.80 -28.51
CA GLY A 419 6.76 -8.39 -29.04
C GLY A 419 7.01 -6.88 -28.95
N PRO A 420 8.13 -6.36 -29.48
CA PRO A 420 8.44 -4.93 -29.42
C PRO A 420 7.36 -4.03 -30.04
N ASP A 421 6.64 -4.50 -31.06
CA ASP A 421 5.56 -3.76 -31.71
C ASP A 421 4.19 -3.91 -31.01
N LEU A 422 4.08 -4.86 -30.07
CA LEU A 422 2.88 -5.16 -29.29
C LEU A 422 3.29 -5.61 -27.88
N GLU A 423 3.68 -4.63 -27.07
CA GLU A 423 4.37 -4.86 -25.80
C GLU A 423 3.47 -5.38 -24.66
N SER A 424 2.16 -5.21 -24.77
CA SER A 424 1.23 -5.41 -23.65
C SER A 424 0.09 -6.33 -24.04
N ILE A 425 -0.04 -7.45 -23.34
CA ILE A 425 -1.18 -8.37 -23.48
C ILE A 425 -1.85 -8.66 -22.13
N THR A 426 -3.12 -9.00 -22.19
CA THR A 426 -3.93 -9.43 -21.04
C THR A 426 -4.35 -10.86 -21.26
N ILE A 427 -3.93 -11.73 -20.35
CA ILE A 427 -4.20 -13.17 -20.39
C ILE A 427 -5.18 -13.51 -19.27
N ASP A 428 -6.29 -14.13 -19.65
CA ASP A 428 -7.18 -14.78 -18.69
C ASP A 428 -6.76 -16.23 -18.49
N TYR A 429 -5.97 -16.49 -17.45
CA TYR A 429 -5.43 -17.82 -17.13
C TYR A 429 -6.52 -18.86 -16.77
N ARG A 430 -7.78 -18.44 -16.65
CA ARG A 430 -8.90 -19.30 -16.26
C ARG A 430 -9.47 -20.10 -17.42
N SER A 431 -9.17 -19.66 -18.64
CA SER A 431 -9.76 -20.21 -19.84
C SER A 431 -8.69 -20.46 -20.88
N ASP A 432 -8.81 -21.57 -21.59
CA ASP A 432 -7.97 -21.90 -22.74
C ASP A 432 -8.54 -21.34 -24.04
N ARG A 433 -9.01 -20.07 -24.03
CA ARG A 433 -9.56 -19.41 -25.23
C ARG A 433 -8.54 -19.33 -26.35
N ASP A 434 -8.95 -19.51 -27.59
CA ASP A 434 -8.09 -19.45 -28.77
C ASP A 434 -7.49 -18.06 -29.07
N PHE A 435 -7.74 -17.04 -28.22
CA PHE A 435 -7.13 -15.72 -28.29
C PHE A 435 -6.89 -15.06 -26.93
N VAL A 436 -6.06 -14.00 -26.94
CA VAL A 436 -5.84 -13.05 -25.84
C VAL A 436 -6.06 -11.61 -26.31
N LEU A 437 -6.29 -10.69 -25.39
CA LEU A 437 -6.37 -9.26 -25.72
C LEU A 437 -5.00 -8.61 -25.63
N ALA A 438 -4.69 -7.73 -26.57
CA ALA A 438 -3.47 -6.95 -26.58
C ALA A 438 -3.75 -5.45 -26.74
N MET A 439 -2.80 -4.64 -26.32
CA MET A 439 -2.90 -3.18 -26.29
C MET A 439 -1.60 -2.55 -26.77
N ASN A 440 -1.71 -1.54 -27.64
CA ASN A 440 -0.59 -0.73 -28.09
C ASN A 440 -0.84 0.77 -27.83
N ASP A 441 0.05 1.39 -27.07
CA ASP A 441 0.02 2.83 -26.78
C ASP A 441 1.17 3.60 -27.46
N GLN A 442 2.11 2.92 -28.13
CA GLN A 442 3.30 3.53 -28.73
C GLN A 442 3.01 4.74 -29.63
N PRO A 443 2.01 4.71 -30.53
CA PRO A 443 1.71 5.85 -31.40
C PRO A 443 1.32 7.13 -30.65
N TYR A 444 0.97 7.03 -29.37
CA TYR A 444 0.39 8.11 -28.58
C TYR A 444 1.28 8.57 -27.42
N ARG A 445 2.41 7.89 -27.15
CA ARG A 445 3.23 8.09 -25.94
C ARG A 445 3.71 9.54 -25.75
N THR A 446 4.04 10.26 -26.83
CA THR A 446 4.44 11.68 -26.73
C THR A 446 3.36 12.56 -26.08
N GLN A 447 2.07 12.23 -26.24
CA GLN A 447 0.95 12.96 -25.63
C GLN A 447 0.96 12.88 -24.10
N MET A 448 1.65 11.90 -23.49
CA MET A 448 1.83 11.81 -22.02
C MET A 448 2.46 13.05 -21.40
N THR A 449 3.10 13.87 -22.23
CA THR A 449 3.71 15.13 -21.82
C THR A 449 2.68 16.13 -21.29
N TRP A 450 1.49 16.20 -21.91
CA TRP A 450 0.44 17.19 -21.60
C TRP A 450 -0.95 16.59 -21.39
N ASP A 451 -1.13 15.29 -21.61
CA ASP A 451 -2.39 14.58 -21.35
C ASP A 451 -2.17 13.34 -20.47
N THR A 452 -3.18 13.00 -19.68
CA THR A 452 -3.22 11.79 -18.84
C THR A 452 -4.15 10.71 -19.40
N GLN A 453 -4.99 11.02 -20.39
CA GLN A 453 -5.98 10.11 -20.99
C GLN A 453 -5.63 9.80 -22.44
N LEU A 454 -4.63 8.94 -22.59
CA LEU A 454 -4.07 8.58 -23.88
C LEU A 454 -4.97 7.61 -24.65
N PRO A 455 -5.15 7.83 -25.96
CA PRO A 455 -5.67 6.81 -26.86
C PRO A 455 -4.77 5.56 -26.91
N ARG A 456 -5.38 4.40 -27.21
CA ARG A 456 -4.68 3.12 -27.38
C ARG A 456 -5.39 2.28 -28.42
N ASP A 457 -4.60 1.45 -29.11
CA ASP A 457 -5.11 0.47 -30.05
C ASP A 457 -5.24 -0.89 -29.34
N PHE A 458 -6.34 -1.59 -29.56
CA PHE A 458 -6.65 -2.89 -28.95
C PHE A 458 -6.75 -3.96 -30.02
N TYR A 459 -6.15 -5.11 -29.75
CA TYR A 459 -6.04 -6.22 -30.69
C TYR A 459 -6.52 -7.53 -30.07
N LYS A 460 -6.96 -8.45 -30.92
CA LYS A 460 -7.16 -9.87 -30.64
C LYS A 460 -5.93 -10.62 -31.14
N VAL A 461 -5.23 -11.36 -30.28
CA VAL A 461 -4.06 -12.17 -30.68
C VAL A 461 -4.39 -13.64 -30.55
N SER A 462 -4.30 -14.41 -31.64
CA SER A 462 -4.56 -15.86 -31.61
C SER A 462 -3.52 -16.58 -30.76
N THR A 463 -3.96 -17.44 -29.84
CA THR A 463 -3.06 -18.33 -29.10
C THR A 463 -2.59 -19.52 -29.91
N GLU A 464 -3.14 -19.72 -31.11
CA GLU A 464 -2.78 -20.81 -32.01
C GLU A 464 -1.78 -20.38 -33.08
N THR A 465 -1.86 -19.14 -33.56
CA THR A 465 -0.99 -18.64 -34.65
C THR A 465 -0.11 -17.47 -34.24
N GLY A 466 -0.46 -16.72 -33.19
CA GLY A 466 0.20 -15.47 -32.81
C GLY A 466 -0.22 -14.27 -33.67
N GLU A 467 -1.13 -14.46 -34.63
CA GLU A 467 -1.61 -13.38 -35.48
C GLU A 467 -2.47 -12.38 -34.69
N ALA A 468 -2.21 -11.09 -34.90
CA ALA A 468 -2.89 -9.99 -34.24
C ALA A 468 -3.89 -9.31 -35.19
N GLU A 469 -5.16 -9.23 -34.77
CA GLU A 469 -6.25 -8.55 -35.46
C GLU A 469 -6.62 -7.27 -34.70
N LEU A 470 -6.64 -6.12 -35.38
CA LEU A 470 -7.04 -4.86 -34.77
C LEU A 470 -8.55 -4.87 -34.49
N LEU A 471 -8.93 -4.67 -33.23
CA LEU A 471 -10.33 -4.57 -32.81
C LEU A 471 -10.79 -3.11 -32.73
N ILE A 472 -10.07 -2.28 -31.97
CA ILE A 472 -10.44 -0.89 -31.71
C ILE A 472 -9.21 0.00 -31.84
N LYS A 473 -9.30 1.06 -32.63
CA LYS A 473 -8.23 2.04 -32.81
C LYS A 473 -8.48 3.29 -31.96
N GLY A 474 -7.45 3.78 -31.27
CA GLY A 474 -7.47 5.06 -30.57
C GLY A 474 -8.48 5.18 -29.43
N ALA A 475 -8.84 4.09 -28.76
CA ALA A 475 -9.75 4.13 -27.62
C ALA A 475 -9.05 4.74 -26.39
N LYS A 476 -9.69 5.74 -25.76
CA LYS A 476 -9.23 6.31 -24.48
C LYS A 476 -9.71 5.51 -23.26
N GLY A 477 -10.72 4.66 -23.45
CA GLY A 477 -11.20 3.70 -22.47
C GLY A 477 -10.32 2.45 -22.35
N PHE A 478 -10.66 1.58 -21.39
CA PHE A 478 -10.03 0.27 -21.23
C PHE A 478 -11.07 -0.82 -21.49
N PRO A 479 -11.07 -1.43 -22.68
CA PRO A 479 -11.92 -2.55 -22.99
C PRO A 479 -11.64 -3.77 -22.10
N SER A 480 -12.71 -4.39 -21.64
CA SER A 480 -12.72 -5.59 -20.81
C SER A 480 -13.53 -6.68 -21.48
N LEU A 481 -13.00 -7.90 -21.47
CA LEU A 481 -13.67 -9.08 -22.03
C LEU A 481 -14.73 -9.63 -21.06
N SER A 482 -15.80 -10.21 -21.61
CA SER A 482 -16.78 -10.98 -20.87
C SER A 482 -16.24 -12.34 -20.42
N PRO A 483 -16.78 -12.96 -19.36
CA PRO A 483 -16.39 -14.29 -18.88
C PRO A 483 -16.45 -15.39 -19.96
N GLY A 484 -17.39 -15.34 -20.89
CA GLY A 484 -17.47 -16.26 -22.02
C GLY A 484 -16.52 -15.92 -23.16
N GLY A 485 -15.98 -14.69 -23.21
CA GLY A 485 -15.16 -14.21 -24.32
C GLY A 485 -15.95 -13.70 -25.53
N ASN A 486 -17.28 -13.63 -25.42
CA ASN A 486 -18.16 -13.27 -26.54
C ASN A 486 -18.29 -11.75 -26.75
N TYR A 487 -18.05 -10.96 -25.69
CA TYR A 487 -18.25 -9.52 -25.71
C TYR A 487 -17.07 -8.75 -25.14
N LEU A 488 -16.85 -7.56 -25.68
CA LEU A 488 -15.90 -6.58 -25.18
C LEU A 488 -16.66 -5.32 -24.76
N THR A 489 -16.44 -4.84 -23.53
CA THR A 489 -17.10 -3.64 -23.01
C THR A 489 -16.10 -2.58 -22.61
N TRP A 490 -16.37 -1.32 -22.92
CA TRP A 490 -15.56 -0.19 -22.46
C TRP A 490 -16.42 1.05 -22.24
N HIS A 491 -15.91 1.94 -21.39
CA HIS A 491 -16.40 3.31 -21.26
C HIS A 491 -15.62 4.21 -22.23
N ASN A 492 -16.31 5.04 -23.00
CA ASN A 492 -15.68 6.10 -23.76
C ASN A 492 -15.76 7.41 -22.95
N PRO A 493 -14.62 7.93 -22.44
CA PRO A 493 -14.65 9.13 -21.61
C PRO A 493 -14.94 10.42 -22.40
N GLU A 494 -14.91 10.40 -23.74
CA GLU A 494 -15.17 11.60 -24.55
C GLU A 494 -16.65 11.98 -24.60
N ASP A 495 -17.54 10.99 -24.76
CA ASP A 495 -18.99 11.17 -24.73
C ASP A 495 -19.61 10.76 -23.37
N GLY A 496 -18.87 9.98 -22.57
CA GLY A 496 -19.29 9.52 -21.25
C GLY A 496 -20.10 8.22 -21.26
N ASP A 497 -20.23 7.56 -22.42
CA ASP A 497 -21.08 6.39 -22.64
C ASP A 497 -20.32 5.05 -22.52
N TYR A 498 -21.09 3.97 -22.36
CA TYR A 498 -20.58 2.60 -22.42
C TYR A 498 -20.91 1.93 -23.74
N TYR A 499 -19.93 1.21 -24.27
CA TYR A 499 -20.03 0.47 -25.50
C TYR A 499 -19.82 -1.01 -25.24
N MET A 500 -20.49 -1.84 -26.03
CA MET A 500 -20.32 -3.28 -26.09
C MET A 500 -20.08 -3.69 -27.53
N MET A 501 -19.08 -4.53 -27.76
CA MET A 501 -18.77 -5.11 -29.06
C MET A 501 -18.93 -6.62 -29.00
N SER A 502 -19.61 -7.20 -29.97
CA SER A 502 -19.59 -8.65 -30.23
C SER A 502 -18.22 -9.04 -30.79
N VAL A 503 -17.51 -9.94 -30.11
CA VAL A 503 -16.17 -10.39 -30.55
C VAL A 503 -16.24 -11.20 -31.83
N ALA A 504 -17.35 -11.93 -32.05
CA ALA A 504 -17.53 -12.77 -33.23
C ALA A 504 -17.84 -11.98 -34.50
N THR A 505 -18.61 -10.90 -34.40
CA THR A 505 -19.08 -10.13 -35.57
C THR A 505 -18.40 -8.77 -35.72
N GLY A 506 -17.81 -8.22 -34.65
CA GLY A 506 -17.28 -6.86 -34.62
C GLY A 506 -18.36 -5.78 -34.44
N ASP A 507 -19.62 -6.15 -34.29
CA ASP A 507 -20.73 -5.19 -34.13
C ASP A 507 -20.62 -4.44 -32.81
N ILE A 508 -20.62 -3.11 -32.86
CA ILE A 508 -20.55 -2.22 -31.70
C ILE A 508 -21.93 -1.62 -31.42
N LYS A 509 -22.36 -1.73 -30.16
CA LYS A 509 -23.57 -1.10 -29.62
C LYS A 509 -23.20 -0.13 -28.50
N ASN A 510 -23.74 1.09 -28.55
CA ASN A 510 -23.72 1.98 -27.39
C ASN A 510 -24.86 1.54 -26.45
N LEU A 511 -24.50 1.15 -25.22
CA LEU A 511 -25.43 0.65 -24.20
C LEU A 511 -26.20 1.77 -23.52
N THR A 512 -25.59 2.95 -23.37
CA THR A 512 -26.09 4.04 -22.52
C THR A 512 -26.58 5.25 -23.28
N ALA A 513 -26.52 5.19 -24.62
CA ALA A 513 -26.99 6.24 -25.51
C ALA A 513 -28.40 6.74 -25.14
N GLY A 514 -28.51 8.05 -24.90
CA GLY A 514 -29.79 8.72 -24.67
C GLY A 514 -30.45 8.42 -23.32
N MET A 515 -29.78 7.69 -22.41
CA MET A 515 -30.27 7.52 -21.05
C MET A 515 -30.27 8.86 -20.29
N SER A 516 -31.21 9.03 -19.37
CA SER A 516 -31.36 10.24 -18.56
C SER A 516 -30.35 10.37 -17.41
N VAL A 517 -29.51 9.35 -17.21
CA VAL A 517 -28.51 9.27 -16.14
C VAL A 517 -27.11 9.22 -16.75
N SER A 518 -26.10 9.70 -16.01
CA SER A 518 -24.71 9.61 -16.42
C SER A 518 -24.00 8.41 -15.77
N PHE A 519 -23.21 7.72 -16.57
CA PHE A 519 -22.29 6.66 -16.11
C PHE A 519 -20.88 7.20 -15.82
N SER A 520 -20.69 8.50 -16.00
CA SER A 520 -19.47 9.25 -15.70
C SER A 520 -19.64 10.09 -14.43
N ASN A 521 -18.54 10.37 -13.74
CA ASN A 521 -18.54 11.12 -12.49
C ASN A 521 -19.16 12.52 -12.66
N GLU A 522 -20.37 12.68 -12.14
CA GLU A 522 -21.18 13.90 -12.20
C GLU A 522 -20.56 15.05 -11.37
N LEU A 523 -19.67 14.74 -10.43
CA LEU A 523 -18.97 15.73 -9.59
C LEU A 523 -17.60 16.12 -10.16
N HIS A 524 -17.25 15.66 -11.36
CA HIS A 524 -15.97 15.92 -11.99
C HIS A 524 -15.81 17.39 -12.38
N ASP A 525 -14.77 18.04 -11.85
CA ASP A 525 -14.54 19.49 -11.99
C ASP A 525 -13.11 19.83 -12.44
N SER A 526 -12.53 19.01 -13.32
CA SER A 526 -11.25 19.32 -14.00
C SER A 526 -11.34 19.22 -15.53
N PRO A 527 -10.43 19.86 -16.29
CA PRO A 527 -10.47 19.86 -17.75
C PRO A 527 -10.21 18.49 -18.42
N SER A 528 -9.68 17.52 -17.68
CA SER A 528 -9.58 16.12 -18.13
C SER A 528 -10.99 15.54 -18.32
N LEU A 529 -11.11 14.44 -19.05
CA LEU A 529 -12.38 13.78 -19.23
C LEU A 529 -12.81 13.07 -17.93
N ALA A 530 -14.11 13.08 -17.65
CA ALA A 530 -14.66 12.45 -16.46
C ALA A 530 -14.43 10.93 -16.47
N ARG A 531 -14.14 10.36 -15.31
CA ARG A 531 -14.03 8.90 -15.16
C ARG A 531 -15.39 8.29 -14.94
N GLN A 532 -15.57 7.06 -15.40
CA GLN A 532 -16.72 6.22 -15.14
C GLN A 532 -16.90 5.88 -13.66
N TYR A 533 -18.15 5.61 -13.24
CA TYR A 533 -18.43 4.99 -11.93
C TYR A 533 -18.10 3.49 -11.88
N GLY A 534 -17.93 2.84 -13.03
CA GLY A 534 -17.64 1.41 -13.16
C GLY A 534 -18.89 0.55 -13.07
N GLY A 535 -18.75 -0.70 -12.62
CA GLY A 535 -19.86 -1.64 -12.47
C GLY A 535 -19.45 -2.92 -11.73
N PRO A 536 -20.41 -3.73 -11.23
CA PRO A 536 -20.12 -5.05 -10.69
C PRO A 536 -19.42 -5.99 -11.69
N GLY A 537 -19.70 -5.82 -12.98
CA GLY A 537 -19.17 -6.65 -14.05
C GLY A 537 -20.24 -7.59 -14.62
N TRP A 538 -19.85 -8.82 -14.92
CA TRP A 538 -20.66 -9.78 -15.67
C TRP A 538 -21.30 -10.85 -14.77
N ALA A 539 -22.51 -11.27 -15.10
CA ALA A 539 -23.07 -12.55 -14.64
C ALA A 539 -22.37 -13.74 -15.32
N ASP A 540 -22.64 -14.94 -14.82
CA ASP A 540 -22.18 -16.18 -15.45
C ASP A 540 -22.69 -16.32 -16.89
N ASP A 541 -21.90 -17.03 -17.71
CA ASP A 541 -22.20 -17.35 -19.12
C ASP A 541 -22.58 -16.15 -19.99
N ASP A 542 -22.06 -14.97 -19.66
CA ASP A 542 -22.39 -13.70 -20.31
C ASP A 542 -23.90 -13.38 -20.27
N ALA A 543 -24.63 -13.84 -19.25
CA ALA A 543 -26.08 -13.68 -19.17
C ALA A 543 -26.54 -12.22 -18.98
N ALA A 544 -25.72 -11.40 -18.33
CA ALA A 544 -26.00 -9.99 -18.06
C ALA A 544 -24.71 -9.20 -17.78
N PHE A 545 -24.73 -7.91 -18.11
CA PHE A 545 -23.67 -6.96 -17.77
C PHE A 545 -24.22 -5.86 -16.87
N PHE A 546 -23.50 -5.53 -15.80
CA PHE A 546 -23.94 -4.56 -14.79
C PHE A 546 -23.04 -3.33 -14.74
N LEU A 547 -23.66 -2.15 -14.69
CA LEU A 547 -22.99 -0.85 -14.56
C LEU A 547 -23.56 -0.05 -13.39
N TYR A 548 -22.75 0.86 -12.87
CA TYR A 548 -23.18 1.88 -11.91
C TYR A 548 -23.43 3.20 -12.62
N ASP A 549 -24.54 3.85 -12.28
CA ASP A 549 -24.54 5.31 -12.30
C ASP A 549 -24.01 5.84 -10.95
N ARG A 550 -24.19 7.13 -10.63
CA ARG A 550 -23.76 7.67 -9.33
C ARG A 550 -24.32 6.87 -8.14
N TYR A 551 -25.58 6.47 -8.20
CA TYR A 551 -26.34 5.94 -7.08
C TYR A 551 -26.79 4.48 -7.28
N ASP A 552 -27.32 4.16 -8.45
CA ASP A 552 -28.05 2.94 -8.77
C ASP A 552 -27.23 1.95 -9.62
N ILE A 553 -27.74 0.71 -9.70
CA ILE A 553 -27.16 -0.36 -10.49
C ILE A 553 -28.07 -0.64 -11.69
N TRP A 554 -27.47 -0.70 -12.88
CA TRP A 554 -28.16 -0.97 -14.14
C TRP A 554 -27.72 -2.31 -14.72
N ARG A 555 -28.67 -3.08 -15.26
CA ARG A 555 -28.45 -4.34 -15.96
C ARG A 555 -28.71 -4.16 -17.44
N PHE A 556 -27.81 -4.72 -18.25
CA PHE A 556 -27.88 -4.77 -19.70
C PHE A 556 -27.87 -6.23 -20.17
N ASP A 557 -28.78 -6.59 -21.07
CA ASP A 557 -28.76 -7.87 -21.77
C ASP A 557 -27.82 -7.77 -22.99
N PRO A 558 -26.74 -8.56 -23.06
CA PRO A 558 -25.80 -8.54 -24.18
C PRO A 558 -26.42 -8.93 -25.53
N LYS A 559 -27.54 -9.66 -25.53
CA LYS A 559 -28.28 -10.04 -26.74
C LYS A 559 -29.23 -8.94 -27.21
N GLY A 560 -29.40 -7.87 -26.43
CA GLY A 560 -30.30 -6.76 -26.72
C GLY A 560 -31.57 -6.76 -25.87
N GLY A 561 -32.25 -5.62 -25.86
CA GLY A 561 -33.32 -5.31 -24.92
C GLY A 561 -33.10 -3.95 -24.26
N ASP A 562 -34.09 -3.51 -23.50
CA ASP A 562 -34.03 -2.25 -22.75
C ASP A 562 -33.21 -2.42 -21.46
N PRO A 563 -32.41 -1.40 -21.07
CA PRO A 563 -31.69 -1.43 -19.81
C PRO A 563 -32.65 -1.43 -18.62
N VAL A 564 -32.33 -2.20 -17.59
CA VAL A 564 -33.15 -2.33 -16.38
C VAL A 564 -32.40 -1.73 -15.19
N ASN A 565 -33.02 -0.79 -14.48
CA ASN A 565 -32.51 -0.32 -13.20
C ASN A 565 -32.83 -1.36 -12.11
N VAL A 566 -31.80 -2.09 -11.66
CA VAL A 566 -31.89 -3.18 -10.68
C VAL A 566 -32.42 -2.66 -9.34
N THR A 567 -32.02 -1.45 -8.97
CA THR A 567 -32.41 -0.80 -7.71
C THR A 567 -33.62 0.13 -7.86
N ASN A 568 -34.29 0.08 -9.02
CA ASN A 568 -35.54 0.79 -9.32
C ASN A 568 -35.48 2.32 -9.11
N GLY A 569 -34.30 2.93 -9.26
CA GLY A 569 -34.09 4.37 -9.06
C GLY A 569 -34.08 4.82 -7.59
N TYR A 570 -34.18 3.88 -6.65
CA TYR A 570 -34.23 4.14 -5.22
C TYR A 570 -32.99 4.90 -4.73
N GLY A 571 -31.82 4.57 -5.27
CA GLY A 571 -30.56 5.22 -4.90
C GLY A 571 -30.59 6.70 -5.22
N ARG A 572 -30.91 7.06 -6.47
CA ARG A 572 -30.94 8.44 -6.93
C ARG A 572 -32.00 9.28 -6.21
N GLU A 573 -33.18 8.73 -5.98
CA GLU A 573 -34.25 9.41 -5.23
C GLU A 573 -33.83 9.76 -3.80
N ASN A 574 -33.07 8.87 -3.15
CA ASN A 574 -32.68 9.01 -1.74
C ASN A 574 -31.24 9.49 -1.52
N LYS A 575 -30.50 9.80 -2.61
CA LYS A 575 -29.06 10.12 -2.60
C LYS A 575 -28.19 9.02 -1.96
N ILE A 576 -28.54 7.75 -2.17
CA ILE A 576 -27.84 6.58 -1.64
C ILE A 576 -27.03 5.91 -2.74
N THR A 577 -25.71 5.93 -2.58
CA THR A 577 -24.76 5.18 -3.41
C THR A 577 -24.79 3.70 -3.03
N MET A 578 -25.14 2.83 -3.99
CA MET A 578 -25.17 1.37 -3.80
C MET A 578 -24.08 0.66 -4.59
N ARG A 579 -23.31 -0.22 -3.94
CA ARG A 579 -22.21 -0.98 -4.57
C ARG A 579 -22.22 -2.45 -4.17
N TYR A 580 -22.05 -3.34 -5.13
CA TYR A 580 -22.10 -4.80 -4.94
C TYR A 580 -21.00 -5.29 -3.99
N GLN A 581 -21.36 -6.11 -3.00
CA GLN A 581 -20.43 -6.73 -2.07
C GLN A 581 -20.09 -8.15 -2.53
N ARG A 582 -18.84 -8.36 -2.93
CA ARG A 582 -18.32 -9.69 -3.27
C ARG A 582 -18.02 -10.46 -1.99
N LEU A 583 -18.99 -11.24 -1.53
CA LEU A 583 -18.90 -12.04 -0.29
C LEU A 583 -18.04 -13.30 -0.46
N ASP A 584 -18.05 -13.90 -1.65
CA ASP A 584 -17.11 -14.94 -2.03
C ASP A 584 -15.94 -14.32 -2.81
N ARG A 585 -14.73 -14.39 -2.23
CA ARG A 585 -13.52 -13.83 -2.83
C ARG A 585 -13.07 -14.61 -4.07
N GLU A 586 -13.49 -15.87 -4.20
CA GLU A 586 -13.19 -16.73 -5.34
C GLU A 586 -14.16 -16.47 -6.51
N ALA A 587 -15.36 -15.94 -6.22
CA ALA A 587 -16.35 -15.58 -7.23
C ALA A 587 -15.80 -14.55 -8.23
N ARG A 588 -16.11 -14.78 -9.51
CA ARG A 588 -15.53 -14.04 -10.66
C ARG A 588 -16.57 -13.20 -11.36
N THR A 589 -17.80 -13.66 -11.27
CA THR A 589 -19.02 -13.15 -11.86
C THR A 589 -19.97 -12.75 -10.74
N ILE A 590 -21.06 -12.12 -11.15
CA ILE A 590 -22.14 -11.74 -10.25
C ILE A 590 -23.10 -12.91 -10.11
N ALA A 591 -23.24 -13.39 -8.88
CA ALA A 591 -24.28 -14.35 -8.54
C ALA A 591 -25.66 -13.76 -8.85
N THR A 592 -26.45 -14.50 -9.62
CA THR A 592 -27.83 -14.14 -10.01
C THR A 592 -28.88 -15.02 -9.34
N ASP A 593 -28.45 -16.03 -8.57
CA ASP A 593 -29.28 -16.95 -7.81
C ASP A 593 -29.58 -16.39 -6.41
N GLY A 594 -30.57 -15.50 -6.36
CA GLY A 594 -31.06 -14.92 -5.12
C GLY A 594 -30.54 -13.50 -4.84
N PRO A 595 -30.84 -12.95 -3.66
CA PRO A 595 -30.54 -11.56 -3.35
C PRO A 595 -29.04 -11.32 -3.15
N ALA A 596 -28.49 -10.34 -3.87
CA ALA A 596 -27.14 -9.85 -3.66
C ALA A 596 -27.08 -8.83 -2.52
N THR A 597 -26.00 -8.85 -1.75
CA THR A 597 -25.71 -7.80 -0.75
C THR A 597 -25.01 -6.63 -1.40
N LEU A 598 -25.50 -5.40 -1.16
CA LEU A 598 -24.90 -4.15 -1.61
C LEU A 598 -24.54 -3.30 -0.39
N SER A 599 -23.40 -2.62 -0.41
CA SER A 599 -23.14 -1.52 0.52
C SER A 599 -23.98 -0.32 0.12
N ALA A 600 -24.53 0.39 1.08
CA ALA A 600 -25.29 1.62 0.91
C ALA A 600 -24.60 2.77 1.65
N PHE A 601 -24.49 3.93 1.00
CA PHE A 601 -23.95 5.15 1.59
C PHE A 601 -24.79 6.35 1.18
N ASN A 602 -25.36 7.09 2.14
CA ASN A 602 -26.11 8.30 1.84
C ASN A 602 -25.14 9.49 1.71
N GLU A 603 -25.06 10.09 0.52
CA GLU A 603 -24.12 11.17 0.25
C GLU A 603 -24.46 12.48 0.98
N TRP A 604 -25.67 12.63 1.54
CA TRP A 604 -26.06 13.81 2.31
C TRP A 604 -25.88 13.60 3.82
N THR A 605 -26.51 12.56 4.37
CA THR A 605 -26.47 12.27 5.83
C THR A 605 -25.21 11.54 6.27
N LYS A 606 -24.47 10.91 5.34
CA LYS A 606 -23.27 10.09 5.59
C LYS A 606 -23.53 8.77 6.30
N ALA A 607 -24.80 8.48 6.60
CA ALA A 607 -25.23 7.16 7.05
C ALA A 607 -24.79 6.08 6.05
N SER A 608 -24.41 4.92 6.59
CA SER A 608 -23.99 3.79 5.76
C SER A 608 -24.45 2.46 6.33
N GLY A 609 -24.40 1.43 5.48
CA GLY A 609 -24.82 0.09 5.85
C GLY A 609 -24.93 -0.83 4.65
N PHE A 610 -25.88 -1.75 4.69
CA PHE A 610 -26.08 -2.76 3.66
C PHE A 610 -27.56 -2.89 3.30
N VAL A 611 -27.79 -3.23 2.04
CA VAL A 611 -29.09 -3.60 1.48
C VAL A 611 -28.97 -4.90 0.72
N THR A 612 -30.10 -5.53 0.46
CA THR A 612 -30.21 -6.65 -0.49
C THR A 612 -31.03 -6.27 -1.70
N ALA A 613 -30.63 -6.76 -2.88
CA ALA A 613 -31.35 -6.55 -4.13
C ALA A 613 -31.30 -7.81 -5.00
N ASP A 614 -32.39 -8.08 -5.74
CA ASP A 614 -32.38 -9.10 -6.80
C ASP A 614 -31.69 -8.52 -8.04
N MET A 615 -30.51 -9.04 -8.37
CA MET A 615 -29.72 -8.54 -9.51
C MET A 615 -30.41 -8.76 -10.86
N MET A 616 -31.40 -9.66 -10.93
CA MET A 616 -32.18 -9.90 -12.14
C MET A 616 -33.55 -9.21 -12.13
N GLY A 617 -33.90 -8.54 -11.03
CA GLY A 617 -35.15 -7.83 -10.84
C GLY A 617 -35.05 -6.32 -11.11
N SER A 618 -36.08 -5.61 -10.66
CA SER A 618 -36.21 -4.15 -10.76
C SER A 618 -37.04 -3.60 -9.60
N ALA A 619 -36.92 -4.21 -8.42
CA ALA A 619 -37.65 -3.81 -7.22
C ALA A 619 -36.77 -2.92 -6.33
N ASN A 620 -37.40 -2.16 -5.43
CA ASN A 620 -36.64 -1.40 -4.44
C ASN A 620 -35.78 -2.36 -3.60
N PRO A 621 -34.52 -2.00 -3.31
CA PRO A 621 -33.66 -2.81 -2.46
C PRO A 621 -34.25 -2.91 -1.05
N LYS A 622 -34.07 -4.06 -0.40
CA LYS A 622 -34.50 -4.31 0.97
C LYS A 622 -33.40 -3.85 1.94
N MET A 623 -33.76 -2.97 2.86
CA MET A 623 -32.84 -2.50 3.90
C MET A 623 -32.43 -3.66 4.81
N VAL A 624 -31.12 -3.86 4.99
CA VAL A 624 -30.57 -4.77 6.02
C VAL A 624 -30.19 -3.96 7.25
N VAL A 625 -29.32 -2.97 7.06
CA VAL A 625 -28.90 -2.02 8.10
C VAL A 625 -28.53 -0.71 7.45
N MET A 626 -28.85 0.41 8.09
CA MET A 626 -28.41 1.74 7.69
C MET A 626 -28.39 2.59 8.96
N GLU A 627 -27.21 3.02 9.39
CA GLU A 627 -27.03 3.78 10.61
C GLU A 627 -26.20 5.02 10.33
N ASP A 628 -26.31 6.03 11.20
CA ASP A 628 -25.52 7.28 11.16
C ASP A 628 -24.07 7.02 11.63
N MET A 629 -23.42 6.10 10.93
CA MET A 629 -22.10 5.53 11.22
C MET A 629 -21.47 5.02 9.93
N SER A 630 -20.15 4.78 9.97
CA SER A 630 -19.48 3.95 8.98
C SER A 630 -19.66 2.48 9.33
N ILE A 631 -20.33 1.70 8.47
CA ILE A 631 -20.43 0.24 8.55
C ILE A 631 -19.69 -0.34 7.35
N TYR A 632 -18.60 -1.07 7.60
CA TYR A 632 -17.67 -1.49 6.54
C TYR A 632 -16.97 -2.81 6.85
N GLY A 633 -16.18 -3.31 5.88
CA GLY A 633 -15.34 -4.49 6.07
C GLY A 633 -16.13 -5.78 6.24
N LEU A 634 -17.22 -5.93 5.49
CA LEU A 634 -18.05 -7.14 5.47
C LEU A 634 -17.24 -8.34 4.96
N ILE A 635 -17.13 -9.38 5.79
CA ILE A 635 -16.46 -10.64 5.45
C ILE A 635 -17.39 -11.78 5.81
N LYS A 636 -17.74 -12.64 4.85
CA LYS A 636 -18.56 -13.84 5.09
C LYS A 636 -17.66 -15.07 5.27
N ALA A 637 -18.09 -16.00 6.12
CA ALA A 637 -17.53 -17.35 6.15
C ALA A 637 -17.85 -18.10 4.84
N LYS A 638 -16.92 -18.92 4.35
CA LYS A 638 -17.09 -19.65 3.09
C LYS A 638 -18.29 -20.60 3.14
N ASP A 639 -18.35 -21.40 4.21
CA ASP A 639 -19.27 -22.53 4.35
C ASP A 639 -20.41 -22.26 5.36
N ALA A 640 -20.52 -21.03 5.88
CA ALA A 640 -21.57 -20.61 6.80
C ALA A 640 -22.10 -19.21 6.44
N ASP A 641 -23.33 -18.89 6.86
CA ASP A 641 -23.92 -17.57 6.63
C ASP A 641 -23.41 -16.47 7.59
N ARG A 642 -22.46 -16.81 8.45
CA ARG A 642 -21.91 -15.92 9.45
C ARG A 642 -21.01 -14.85 8.82
N VAL A 643 -21.11 -13.63 9.32
CA VAL A 643 -20.33 -12.48 8.82
C VAL A 643 -19.60 -11.74 9.93
N LEU A 644 -18.50 -11.10 9.55
CA LEU A 644 -17.80 -10.09 10.33
C LEU A 644 -18.02 -8.71 9.70
N VAL A 645 -18.13 -7.68 10.53
CA VAL A 645 -18.30 -6.28 10.10
C VAL A 645 -17.63 -5.34 11.10
N ARG A 646 -17.27 -4.14 10.66
CA ARG A 646 -16.79 -3.06 11.53
C ARG A 646 -17.76 -1.89 11.51
N LYS A 647 -17.92 -1.25 12.66
CA LYS A 647 -18.78 -0.07 12.85
C LYS A 647 -17.97 1.03 13.52
N SER A 648 -17.98 2.26 13.01
CA SER A 648 -17.34 3.42 13.65
C SER A 648 -18.10 4.72 13.42
N THR A 649 -17.96 5.66 14.36
CA THR A 649 -18.11 7.10 14.10
C THR A 649 -16.76 7.78 14.29
N TYR A 650 -16.71 9.11 14.32
CA TYR A 650 -15.49 9.77 14.78
C TYR A 650 -15.24 9.47 16.28
N GLU A 651 -16.28 9.41 17.09
CA GLU A 651 -16.26 9.17 18.53
C GLU A 651 -16.07 7.68 18.88
N GLU A 652 -16.66 6.78 18.08
CA GLU A 652 -16.60 5.35 18.34
C GLU A 652 -15.53 4.67 17.50
N TYR A 653 -14.54 4.08 18.17
CA TYR A 653 -13.53 3.25 17.52
C TYR A 653 -14.18 2.14 16.67
N GLY A 654 -13.56 1.85 15.52
CA GLY A 654 -14.01 0.81 14.58
C GLY A 654 -13.88 -0.61 15.10
N GLU A 655 -14.70 -1.00 16.08
CA GLU A 655 -14.69 -2.33 16.67
C GLU A 655 -15.15 -3.40 15.68
N LEU A 656 -14.69 -4.63 15.90
CA LEU A 656 -15.10 -5.80 15.13
C LEU A 656 -16.38 -6.39 15.75
N TYR A 657 -17.34 -6.71 14.89
CA TYR A 657 -18.58 -7.38 15.25
C TYR A 657 -18.75 -8.66 14.42
N ALA A 658 -19.42 -9.65 15.00
CA ALA A 658 -19.92 -10.82 14.27
C ALA A 658 -21.45 -10.84 14.27
N ALA A 659 -22.05 -11.19 13.15
CA ALA A 659 -23.48 -11.48 13.02
C ALA A 659 -23.68 -12.92 12.52
N ASN A 660 -24.80 -13.54 12.92
CA ASN A 660 -25.12 -14.93 12.62
C ASN A 660 -25.53 -15.16 11.15
N SER A 661 -25.90 -14.10 10.43
CA SER A 661 -26.31 -14.13 9.02
C SER A 661 -25.85 -12.86 8.28
N VAL A 662 -25.89 -12.90 6.95
CA VAL A 662 -25.67 -11.71 6.08
C VAL A 662 -26.70 -10.60 6.31
N ASP A 663 -27.88 -10.95 6.83
CA ASP A 663 -28.92 -10.00 7.25
C ASP A 663 -28.60 -9.29 8.59
N MET A 664 -27.35 -9.39 9.08
CA MET A 664 -26.87 -8.74 10.31
C MET A 664 -27.59 -9.20 11.59
N SER A 665 -28.24 -10.37 11.57
CA SER A 665 -28.94 -10.90 12.75
C SER A 665 -27.98 -11.29 13.87
N GLY A 666 -28.34 -11.02 15.13
CA GLY A 666 -27.53 -11.42 16.29
C GLY A 666 -26.16 -10.74 16.38
N LEU A 667 -26.03 -9.52 15.86
CA LEU A 667 -24.78 -8.75 15.86
C LEU A 667 -24.17 -8.60 17.28
N LYS A 668 -22.91 -9.00 17.45
CA LYS A 668 -22.19 -8.99 18.73
C LYS A 668 -20.78 -8.43 18.60
N LYS A 669 -20.39 -7.51 19.50
CA LYS A 669 -19.02 -6.95 19.59
C LYS A 669 -18.01 -8.03 19.98
N LEU A 670 -16.90 -8.11 19.23
CA LEU A 670 -15.84 -9.10 19.41
C LEU A 670 -14.56 -8.54 20.04
N SER A 671 -14.26 -7.27 19.79
CA SER A 671 -13.04 -6.58 20.23
C SER A 671 -13.37 -5.41 21.16
N ASP A 672 -12.34 -4.91 21.85
CA ASP A 672 -12.42 -3.75 22.74
C ASP A 672 -11.13 -2.92 22.68
N VAL A 673 -10.70 -2.59 21.45
CA VAL A 673 -9.48 -1.81 21.20
C VAL A 673 -9.69 -0.32 21.48
N GLY A 674 -10.93 0.18 21.34
CA GLY A 674 -11.34 1.55 21.61
C GLY A 674 -11.21 1.95 23.07
N ALA A 675 -11.22 1.01 24.02
CA ALA A 675 -11.03 1.30 25.45
C ALA A 675 -9.69 2.01 25.76
N GLN A 676 -8.72 1.98 24.84
CA GLN A 676 -7.48 2.76 24.95
C GLN A 676 -7.70 4.29 24.91
N GLU A 677 -8.85 4.74 24.40
CA GLU A 677 -9.22 6.15 24.25
C GLU A 677 -9.81 6.74 25.53
N ASP A 678 -10.37 5.92 26.43
CA ASP A 678 -11.04 6.35 27.66
C ASP A 678 -10.25 7.37 28.51
N PRO A 679 -8.91 7.27 28.63
CA PRO A 679 -8.14 8.26 29.39
C PRO A 679 -8.03 9.63 28.71
N TYR A 680 -8.33 9.74 27.41
CA TYR A 680 -8.02 10.90 26.59
C TYR A 680 -9.26 11.66 26.14
N ASN A 681 -9.17 12.99 26.12
CA ASN A 681 -10.17 13.84 25.48
C ASN A 681 -10.14 13.58 23.97
N TRP A 682 -11.13 12.90 23.40
CA TRP A 682 -11.04 12.51 21.98
C TRP A 682 -11.58 13.61 21.05
N GLY A 683 -12.86 13.95 21.23
CA GLY A 683 -13.59 14.95 20.46
C GLY A 683 -14.89 14.41 19.89
N THR A 684 -15.66 15.29 19.26
CA THR A 684 -16.85 14.97 18.47
C THR A 684 -16.71 15.49 17.03
N ALA A 685 -17.52 14.96 16.11
CA ALA A 685 -17.61 15.45 14.74
C ALA A 685 -19.07 15.70 14.34
N GLU A 686 -19.33 16.81 13.65
CA GLU A 686 -20.65 17.10 13.09
C GLU A 686 -20.56 17.66 11.67
N LEU A 687 -21.60 17.45 10.89
CA LEU A 687 -21.76 18.14 9.62
C LEU A 687 -22.33 19.53 9.83
N ILE A 688 -21.76 20.48 9.11
CA ILE A 688 -22.32 21.80 8.93
C ILE A 688 -22.63 22.02 7.45
N GLU A 689 -23.66 22.79 7.19
CA GLU A 689 -24.04 23.23 5.85
C GLU A 689 -23.68 24.71 5.68
N PHE A 690 -23.21 25.07 4.50
CA PHE A 690 -22.90 26.46 4.14
C PHE A 690 -23.14 26.68 2.65
N ASP A 691 -23.61 27.88 2.30
CA ASP A 691 -23.73 28.26 0.89
C ASP A 691 -22.39 28.80 0.39
N ASN A 692 -21.91 28.26 -0.73
CA ASN A 692 -20.69 28.76 -1.34
C ASN A 692 -20.95 30.10 -2.06
N THR A 693 -19.92 30.95 -2.18
CA THR A 693 -20.06 32.27 -2.85
C THR A 693 -19.71 32.23 -4.34
N TYR A 694 -19.54 31.04 -4.92
CA TYR A 694 -19.31 30.85 -6.35
C TYR A 694 -20.64 30.78 -7.12
N ASP A 695 -21.52 29.84 -6.76
CA ASP A 695 -22.82 29.63 -7.40
C ASP A 695 -24.01 29.55 -6.43
N GLY A 696 -23.77 29.68 -5.12
CA GLY A 696 -24.81 29.62 -4.10
C GLY A 696 -25.29 28.20 -3.75
N GLU A 697 -24.65 27.15 -4.27
CA GLU A 697 -24.95 25.78 -3.89
C GLU A 697 -24.62 25.54 -2.41
N THR A 698 -25.56 24.92 -1.68
CA THR A 698 -25.35 24.46 -0.32
C THR A 698 -24.39 23.28 -0.30
N MET A 699 -23.26 23.49 0.36
CA MET A 699 -22.15 22.55 0.52
C MET A 699 -22.02 22.11 1.98
N GLN A 700 -21.22 21.08 2.24
CA GLN A 700 -21.01 20.54 3.57
C GLN A 700 -19.55 20.68 4.04
N ALA A 701 -19.38 20.81 5.35
CA ALA A 701 -18.08 20.72 6.01
C ALA A 701 -18.20 19.83 7.26
N ILE A 702 -17.08 19.25 7.70
CA ILE A 702 -17.01 18.58 8.99
C ILE A 702 -16.42 19.55 10.01
N LEU A 703 -17.11 19.76 11.13
CA LEU A 703 -16.61 20.48 12.29
C LEU A 703 -16.28 19.49 13.40
N TYR A 704 -15.02 19.44 13.81
CA TYR A 704 -14.57 18.67 14.95
C TYR A 704 -14.45 19.57 16.19
N LYS A 705 -14.95 19.10 17.33
CA LYS A 705 -15.00 19.84 18.61
C LYS A 705 -14.39 19.01 19.75
N PRO A 706 -13.78 19.64 20.78
CA PRO A 706 -13.32 18.93 21.97
C PRO A 706 -14.45 18.10 22.62
N GLU A 707 -14.15 16.98 23.28
CA GLU A 707 -15.18 16.12 23.90
C GLU A 707 -15.89 16.85 25.04
N ASN A 708 -15.14 17.68 25.76
CA ASN A 708 -15.58 18.55 26.84
C ASN A 708 -16.02 19.94 26.34
N PHE A 709 -16.52 20.05 25.11
CA PHE A 709 -16.92 21.31 24.50
C PHE A 709 -17.99 22.04 25.33
N ASP A 710 -17.74 23.33 25.56
CA ASP A 710 -18.63 24.29 26.20
C ASP A 710 -18.97 25.41 25.21
N PRO A 711 -20.23 25.56 24.76
CA PRO A 711 -20.63 26.57 23.79
C PRO A 711 -20.44 28.02 24.28
N ASN A 712 -20.22 28.25 25.58
CA ASN A 712 -19.96 29.57 26.15
C ASN A 712 -18.46 29.93 26.17
N LYS A 713 -17.57 28.97 25.92
CA LYS A 713 -16.12 29.19 25.77
C LYS A 713 -15.80 29.52 24.32
N LYS A 714 -14.83 30.42 24.13
CA LYS A 714 -14.22 30.69 22.82
C LYS A 714 -13.05 29.75 22.58
N TYR A 715 -13.00 29.11 21.41
CA TYR A 715 -11.94 28.17 21.05
C TYR A 715 -11.17 28.67 19.83
N PRO A 716 -9.83 28.52 19.80
CA PRO A 716 -9.06 28.72 18.59
C PRO A 716 -9.46 27.67 17.54
N MET A 717 -9.42 28.04 16.26
CA MET A 717 -9.84 27.16 15.16
C MET A 717 -8.76 26.98 14.11
N ILE A 718 -8.61 25.76 13.59
CA ILE A 718 -7.79 25.48 12.41
C ILE A 718 -8.68 24.97 11.29
N VAL A 719 -8.63 25.60 10.11
CA VAL A 719 -9.34 25.15 8.92
C VAL A 719 -8.38 24.37 8.03
N TYR A 720 -8.70 23.10 7.78
CA TYR A 720 -7.93 22.20 6.93
C TYR A 720 -8.73 21.81 5.70
N PHE A 721 -8.13 21.91 4.52
CA PHE A 721 -8.83 21.66 3.25
C PHE A 721 -7.91 21.08 2.19
N TYR A 722 -8.54 20.45 1.20
CA TYR A 722 -7.87 19.95 0.00
C TYR A 722 -8.85 19.94 -1.18
N GLU A 723 -9.93 19.16 -1.10
CA GLU A 723 -11.02 19.09 -2.08
C GLU A 723 -12.33 18.76 -1.32
N ARG A 724 -13.10 17.75 -1.72
CA ARG A 724 -14.27 17.26 -0.97
C ARG A 724 -13.87 16.20 0.06
N ARG A 725 -14.27 16.37 1.31
CA ARG A 725 -13.92 15.56 2.49
C ARG A 725 -15.11 15.26 3.41
N SER A 726 -16.27 15.88 3.24
CA SER A 726 -17.45 15.66 4.10
C SER A 726 -17.90 14.20 4.17
N ASN A 727 -17.64 13.40 3.12
CA ASN A 727 -17.86 11.95 3.11
C ASN A 727 -17.07 11.17 4.17
N SER A 728 -16.11 11.81 4.85
CA SER A 728 -15.30 11.20 5.92
C SER A 728 -15.83 11.46 7.33
N LEU A 729 -17.05 11.98 7.51
CA LEU A 729 -17.66 12.29 8.81
C LEU A 729 -17.44 11.19 9.87
N HIS A 730 -17.78 9.94 9.53
CA HIS A 730 -17.68 8.79 10.45
C HIS A 730 -16.32 8.07 10.41
N SER A 731 -15.29 8.69 9.82
CA SER A 731 -13.94 8.15 9.86
C SER A 731 -13.35 8.33 11.26
N HIS A 732 -12.74 7.27 11.78
CA HIS A 732 -12.06 7.27 13.08
C HIS A 732 -10.53 7.24 12.89
N PRO A 733 -9.86 8.40 12.75
CA PRO A 733 -8.41 8.43 12.51
C PRO A 733 -7.63 8.07 13.78
N SER A 734 -6.80 7.02 13.74
CA SER A 734 -5.88 6.74 14.84
C SER A 734 -4.83 7.86 15.00
N PRO A 735 -4.46 8.28 16.23
CA PRO A 735 -3.44 9.30 16.45
C PRO A 735 -2.10 8.78 15.98
N ALA A 736 -1.50 9.44 14.99
CA ALA A 736 -0.19 9.10 14.46
C ALA A 736 0.63 10.37 14.18
N PRO A 737 1.97 10.31 14.18
CA PRO A 737 2.77 11.47 13.84
C PRO A 737 2.47 11.91 12.40
N SER A 738 2.29 13.20 12.20
CA SER A 738 1.89 13.76 10.91
C SER A 738 2.90 13.47 9.81
N ALA A 739 2.40 13.08 8.64
CA ALA A 739 3.22 13.02 7.44
C ALA A 739 3.44 14.40 6.80
N SER A 740 2.54 15.35 7.03
CA SER A 740 2.48 16.67 6.38
C SER A 740 1.25 17.54 6.73
N THR A 741 0.19 16.98 7.34
CA THR A 741 -1.08 17.66 7.63
C THR A 741 -1.40 17.74 9.13
N VAL A 742 -2.36 18.56 9.52
CA VAL A 742 -2.89 18.55 10.91
C VAL A 742 -3.34 17.14 11.33
N ASN A 743 -3.07 16.80 12.60
CA ASN A 743 -3.56 15.58 13.23
C ASN A 743 -4.85 15.91 13.98
N ILE A 744 -6.00 15.53 13.39
CA ILE A 744 -7.34 15.87 13.89
C ILE A 744 -7.52 15.53 15.38
N PRO A 745 -7.35 14.26 15.83
CA PRO A 745 -7.58 13.94 17.24
C PRO A 745 -6.60 14.67 18.16
N TYR A 746 -5.34 14.89 17.75
CA TYR A 746 -4.40 15.68 18.57
C TYR A 746 -4.89 17.11 18.79
N TYR A 747 -5.24 17.86 17.74
CA TYR A 747 -5.63 19.26 17.89
C TYR A 747 -6.96 19.39 18.66
N VAL A 748 -7.94 18.56 18.34
CA VAL A 748 -9.26 18.56 18.99
C VAL A 748 -9.16 18.23 20.48
N SER A 749 -8.33 17.23 20.82
CA SER A 749 -8.02 16.87 22.20
C SER A 749 -7.34 18.00 22.99
N ASN A 750 -6.66 18.90 22.29
CA ASN A 750 -5.97 20.07 22.83
C ASN A 750 -6.79 21.35 22.62
N ASP A 751 -8.11 21.32 22.79
CA ASP A 751 -8.98 22.52 22.79
C ASP A 751 -8.96 23.35 21.48
N TYR A 752 -8.67 22.75 20.33
CA TYR A 752 -8.91 23.39 19.04
C TYR A 752 -10.23 22.94 18.42
N LEU A 753 -10.91 23.85 17.75
CA LEU A 753 -11.88 23.50 16.72
C LEU A 753 -11.13 23.16 15.43
N LEU A 754 -11.62 22.18 14.69
CA LEU A 754 -11.06 21.85 13.38
C LEU A 754 -12.17 21.79 12.34
N LEU A 755 -12.07 22.63 11.32
CA LEU A 755 -13.06 22.74 10.24
C LEU A 755 -12.50 22.16 8.94
N VAL A 756 -13.25 21.28 8.29
CA VAL A 756 -12.86 20.64 7.02
C VAL A 756 -13.96 20.82 5.97
N PRO A 757 -13.91 21.90 5.16
CA PRO A 757 -14.92 22.19 4.15
C PRO A 757 -14.70 21.45 2.83
N ASP A 758 -15.80 21.15 2.15
CA ASP A 758 -15.79 20.73 0.75
C ASP A 758 -15.52 21.92 -0.19
N ILE A 759 -14.81 21.67 -1.27
CA ILE A 759 -14.53 22.67 -2.32
C ILE A 759 -14.98 22.13 -3.67
N LYS A 760 -15.77 22.93 -4.39
CA LYS A 760 -16.09 22.76 -5.81
C LYS A 760 -15.28 23.77 -6.62
N TYR A 761 -14.86 23.40 -7.83
CA TYR A 761 -13.97 24.22 -8.63
C TYR A 761 -14.60 24.76 -9.91
N GLU A 762 -14.38 26.04 -10.16
CA GLU A 762 -14.49 26.68 -11.46
C GLU A 762 -13.22 26.42 -12.29
N LEU A 763 -13.39 25.98 -13.54
CA LEU A 763 -12.26 25.78 -14.46
C LEU A 763 -11.53 27.12 -14.70
N GLY A 764 -10.20 27.08 -14.71
CA GLY A 764 -9.34 28.25 -14.84
C GLY A 764 -9.08 29.02 -13.55
N HIS A 765 -9.96 28.93 -12.55
CA HIS A 765 -9.94 29.77 -11.34
C HIS A 765 -9.89 28.96 -10.03
N PRO A 766 -8.95 28.00 -9.86
CA PRO A 766 -8.88 27.16 -8.66
C PRO A 766 -8.62 27.92 -7.36
N GLY A 767 -7.79 28.98 -7.39
CA GLY A 767 -7.47 29.77 -6.20
C GLY A 767 -8.68 30.56 -5.68
N ARG A 768 -9.43 31.16 -6.62
CA ARG A 768 -10.70 31.83 -6.35
C ARG A 768 -11.76 30.85 -5.84
N SER A 769 -11.85 29.67 -6.45
CA SER A 769 -12.76 28.60 -6.03
C SER A 769 -12.50 28.21 -4.57
N ALA A 770 -11.24 28.06 -4.16
CA ALA A 770 -10.91 27.77 -2.77
C ALA A 770 -11.42 28.86 -1.81
N MET A 771 -11.22 30.14 -2.14
CA MET A 771 -11.74 31.27 -1.36
C MET A 771 -13.27 31.24 -1.26
N ASN A 772 -13.96 30.95 -2.37
CA ASN A 772 -15.42 30.92 -2.45
C ASN A 772 -16.07 29.78 -1.66
N HIS A 773 -15.29 28.86 -1.10
CA HIS A 773 -15.80 27.74 -0.30
C HIS A 773 -15.25 27.76 1.13
N VAL A 774 -13.95 27.97 1.31
CA VAL A 774 -13.31 27.92 2.63
C VAL A 774 -13.72 29.11 3.50
N VAL A 775 -13.78 30.32 2.93
CA VAL A 775 -14.16 31.54 3.67
C VAL A 775 -15.62 31.51 4.13
N PRO A 776 -16.63 31.21 3.29
CA PRO A 776 -18.02 31.10 3.76
C PRO A 776 -18.22 29.98 4.77
N ALA A 777 -17.57 28.81 4.60
CA ALA A 777 -17.61 27.74 5.61
C ALA A 777 -17.06 28.21 6.96
N THR A 778 -15.94 28.94 6.96
CA THR A 778 -15.34 29.53 8.16
C THR A 778 -16.30 30.50 8.83
N LYS A 779 -16.91 31.41 8.06
CA LYS A 779 -17.90 32.37 8.56
C LYS A 779 -19.16 31.71 9.12
N ALA A 780 -19.61 30.60 8.53
CA ALA A 780 -20.75 29.85 9.02
C ALA A 780 -20.49 29.30 10.44
N VAL A 781 -19.28 28.79 10.72
CA VAL A 781 -18.90 28.35 12.07
C VAL A 781 -18.71 29.54 13.02
N MET A 782 -18.09 30.64 12.56
CA MET A 782 -17.94 31.85 13.39
C MET A 782 -19.30 32.35 13.90
N ALA A 783 -20.31 32.36 13.04
CA ALA A 783 -21.67 32.78 13.38
C ALA A 783 -22.33 31.92 14.47
N MET A 784 -21.81 30.74 14.79
CA MET A 784 -22.29 29.90 15.90
C MET A 784 -21.86 30.41 17.29
N GLY A 785 -20.93 31.38 17.35
CA GLY A 785 -20.66 32.15 18.57
C GLY A 785 -19.61 31.58 19.53
N PHE A 786 -19.07 30.38 19.28
CA PHE A 786 -18.03 29.75 20.13
C PHE A 786 -16.61 29.77 19.54
N VAL A 787 -16.43 30.35 18.34
CA VAL A 787 -15.10 30.54 17.74
C VAL A 787 -14.42 31.78 18.33
N ASP A 788 -13.15 31.63 18.68
CA ASP A 788 -12.24 32.76 18.91
C ASP A 788 -11.80 33.32 17.54
N GLU A 789 -12.51 34.34 17.07
CA GLU A 789 -12.35 34.93 15.74
C GLU A 789 -10.96 35.56 15.54
N ASP A 790 -10.30 35.98 16.63
CA ASP A 790 -8.95 36.54 16.57
C ASP A 790 -7.87 35.45 16.51
N ASN A 791 -8.21 34.18 16.78
CA ASN A 791 -7.28 33.07 16.89
C ASN A 791 -7.66 31.90 15.96
N MET A 792 -7.71 32.19 14.66
CA MET A 792 -7.94 31.20 13.61
C MET A 792 -6.70 30.98 12.72
N ALA A 793 -6.51 29.76 12.22
CA ALA A 793 -5.48 29.42 11.24
C ALA A 793 -5.99 28.57 10.08
N ILE A 794 -5.20 28.50 9.01
CA ILE A 794 -5.40 27.57 7.89
C ILE A 794 -4.21 26.61 7.74
N GLN A 795 -4.48 25.39 7.30
CA GLN A 795 -3.43 24.42 6.97
C GLN A 795 -3.78 23.61 5.74
N GLY A 796 -2.78 23.33 4.91
CA GLY A 796 -2.92 22.48 3.74
C GLY A 796 -1.59 21.93 3.25
N GLN A 797 -1.64 20.85 2.47
CA GLN A 797 -0.48 20.19 1.87
C GLN A 797 -0.69 20.05 0.36
N SER A 798 0.38 20.14 -0.44
CA SER A 798 0.36 20.00 -1.91
C SER A 798 -0.63 20.97 -2.53
N TRP A 799 -1.74 20.47 -3.07
CA TRP A 799 -2.84 21.30 -3.56
C TRP A 799 -3.42 22.20 -2.46
N GLY A 800 -3.64 21.66 -1.26
CA GLY A 800 -4.00 22.46 -0.09
C GLY A 800 -2.91 23.47 0.30
N GLY A 801 -1.63 23.15 0.05
CA GLY A 801 -0.51 24.07 0.27
C GLY A 801 -0.53 25.25 -0.70
N TYR A 802 -0.83 24.99 -1.98
CA TYR A 802 -1.11 26.03 -2.97
C TYR A 802 -2.30 26.90 -2.54
N GLN A 803 -3.40 26.29 -2.11
CA GLN A 803 -4.59 27.01 -1.66
C GLN A 803 -4.29 27.90 -0.45
N VAL A 804 -3.55 27.40 0.56
CA VAL A 804 -3.07 28.22 1.68
C VAL A 804 -2.27 29.41 1.16
N ALA A 805 -1.26 29.18 0.32
CA ALA A 805 -0.42 30.23 -0.23
C ALA A 805 -1.24 31.26 -1.05
N HIS A 806 -2.26 30.82 -1.79
CA HIS A 806 -3.17 31.72 -2.50
C HIS A 806 -4.00 32.57 -1.53
N MET A 807 -4.65 31.95 -0.54
CA MET A 807 -5.57 32.65 0.36
C MET A 807 -4.88 33.71 1.22
N VAL A 808 -3.68 33.44 1.74
CA VAL A 808 -2.93 34.43 2.55
C VAL A 808 -2.53 35.69 1.76
N THR A 809 -2.59 35.65 0.41
CA THR A 809 -2.37 36.85 -0.42
C THR A 809 -3.65 37.65 -0.65
N ARG A 810 -4.82 37.15 -0.22
CA ARG A 810 -6.15 37.70 -0.56
C ARG A 810 -7.00 38.03 0.66
N THR A 811 -6.65 37.53 1.84
CA THR A 811 -7.40 37.80 3.07
C THR A 811 -6.50 37.70 4.30
N ASN A 812 -6.81 38.52 5.30
CA ASN A 812 -6.20 38.51 6.64
C ASN A 812 -7.14 37.89 7.68
N LEU A 813 -8.13 37.09 7.26
CA LEU A 813 -9.07 36.40 8.16
C LEU A 813 -8.36 35.45 9.14
N TYR A 814 -7.17 34.95 8.79
CA TYR A 814 -6.44 33.97 9.57
C TYR A 814 -5.18 34.57 10.18
N LYS A 815 -4.98 34.33 11.47
CA LYS A 815 -3.84 34.81 12.26
C LYS A 815 -2.54 34.04 12.00
N ALA A 816 -2.62 32.78 11.55
CA ALA A 816 -1.45 31.99 11.16
C ALA A 816 -1.80 31.00 10.03
N ALA A 817 -0.79 30.54 9.29
CA ALA A 817 -0.98 29.63 8.17
C ALA A 817 0.12 28.56 8.05
N GLY A 818 -0.27 27.32 7.73
CA GLY A 818 0.64 26.19 7.47
C GLY A 818 0.56 25.70 6.02
N ALA A 819 1.58 25.97 5.20
CA ALA A 819 1.66 25.59 3.79
C ALA A 819 2.68 24.45 3.56
N GLY A 820 2.19 23.22 3.37
CA GLY A 820 3.03 22.07 3.04
C GLY A 820 3.18 21.88 1.52
N ALA A 821 4.42 21.74 1.04
CA ALA A 821 4.81 21.57 -0.36
C ALA A 821 4.00 22.45 -1.34
N PRO A 822 3.93 23.78 -1.12
CA PRO A 822 3.09 24.66 -1.92
C PRO A 822 3.64 24.80 -3.35
N VAL A 823 2.73 24.98 -4.31
CA VAL A 823 3.05 25.57 -5.62
C VAL A 823 2.74 27.06 -5.53
N VAL A 824 3.72 27.91 -5.80
CA VAL A 824 3.55 29.37 -5.70
C VAL A 824 3.72 30.09 -7.02
N ASN A 825 4.35 29.44 -8.00
CA ASN A 825 4.63 29.98 -9.31
C ASN A 825 4.33 28.91 -10.38
N MET A 826 3.08 28.92 -10.85
CA MET A 826 2.61 27.97 -11.85
C MET A 826 3.34 28.13 -13.20
N THR A 827 3.93 29.29 -13.50
CA THR A 827 4.68 29.50 -14.75
C THR A 827 5.98 28.69 -14.77
N SER A 828 6.80 28.80 -13.72
CA SER A 828 8.05 28.03 -13.60
C SER A 828 7.79 26.54 -13.39
N ALA A 829 6.74 26.20 -12.64
CA ALA A 829 6.42 24.81 -12.33
C ALA A 829 5.81 24.05 -13.50
N TYR A 830 5.21 24.73 -14.49
CA TYR A 830 4.62 24.15 -15.69
C TYR A 830 5.65 23.41 -16.55
N GLY A 831 6.80 24.03 -16.81
CA GLY A 831 7.90 23.42 -17.58
C GLY A 831 8.78 22.45 -16.80
N GLY A 832 8.43 22.16 -15.54
CA GLY A 832 9.23 21.28 -14.67
C GLY A 832 8.97 19.79 -14.90
N VAL A 833 9.79 18.95 -14.26
CA VAL A 833 9.67 17.49 -14.25
C VAL A 833 9.16 17.01 -12.90
N ARG A 834 8.24 16.04 -12.91
CA ARG A 834 7.85 15.26 -11.74
C ARG A 834 8.86 14.13 -11.53
N TRP A 835 10.00 14.43 -10.90
CA TRP A 835 11.14 13.52 -10.77
C TRP A 835 10.82 12.14 -10.18
N GLY A 836 9.75 12.01 -9.39
CA GLY A 836 9.31 10.71 -8.86
C GLY A 836 8.77 9.75 -9.94
N SER A 837 8.16 10.27 -11.02
CA SER A 837 7.70 9.49 -12.17
C SER A 837 8.49 9.77 -13.45
N GLY A 838 9.33 10.80 -13.45
CA GLY A 838 10.05 11.29 -14.61
C GLY A 838 9.20 12.08 -15.61
N MET A 839 7.89 12.20 -15.39
CA MET A 839 6.96 12.83 -16.34
C MET A 839 7.10 14.35 -16.39
N SER A 840 6.72 14.96 -17.51
CA SER A 840 6.42 16.40 -17.58
C SER A 840 5.30 16.76 -16.60
N ARG A 841 5.27 18.01 -16.15
CA ARG A 841 4.20 18.52 -15.28
C ARG A 841 3.05 19.16 -16.04
N MET A 842 3.16 19.37 -17.35
CA MET A 842 2.19 20.14 -18.15
C MET A 842 0.76 19.57 -18.01
N PHE A 843 0.59 18.24 -18.06
CA PHE A 843 -0.71 17.59 -17.88
C PHE A 843 -1.39 17.94 -16.54
N GLN A 844 -0.61 18.20 -15.49
CA GLN A 844 -1.14 18.57 -14.17
C GLN A 844 -1.78 19.96 -14.19
N TYR A 845 -1.23 20.86 -14.98
CA TYR A 845 -1.69 22.25 -15.08
C TYR A 845 -2.84 22.38 -16.08
N GLU A 846 -2.71 21.74 -17.24
CA GLU A 846 -3.70 21.85 -18.32
C GLU A 846 -4.95 21.00 -18.08
N LYS A 847 -4.77 19.76 -17.61
CA LYS A 847 -5.85 18.76 -17.62
C LYS A 847 -6.38 18.40 -16.24
N THR A 848 -5.52 18.28 -15.23
CA THR A 848 -5.92 17.67 -13.95
C THR A 848 -6.01 18.69 -12.81
N GLN A 849 -5.29 18.46 -11.71
CA GLN A 849 -5.55 19.09 -10.42
C GLN A 849 -5.49 20.63 -10.42
N SER A 850 -4.64 21.24 -11.27
CA SER A 850 -4.56 22.71 -11.33
C SER A 850 -5.67 23.36 -12.13
N ARG A 851 -6.42 22.56 -12.91
CA ARG A 851 -7.67 22.97 -13.56
C ARG A 851 -7.56 24.20 -14.46
N LEU A 852 -6.39 24.55 -15.00
CA LEU A 852 -6.23 25.77 -15.81
C LEU A 852 -6.91 25.66 -17.18
N GLY A 853 -6.98 24.45 -17.74
CA GLY A 853 -7.73 24.18 -18.97
C GLY A 853 -7.10 24.70 -20.27
N ALA A 854 -5.94 25.34 -20.19
CA ALA A 854 -5.22 25.93 -21.33
C ALA A 854 -3.71 25.88 -21.11
N THR A 855 -2.95 25.93 -22.21
CA THR A 855 -1.48 26.02 -22.16
C THR A 855 -1.03 27.36 -21.57
N LEU A 856 0.22 27.45 -21.11
CA LEU A 856 0.81 28.69 -20.61
C LEU A 856 0.82 29.81 -21.66
N TRP A 857 0.93 29.44 -22.94
CA TRP A 857 1.01 30.41 -24.04
C TRP A 857 -0.36 30.92 -24.48
N ASP A 858 -1.40 30.09 -24.39
CA ASP A 858 -2.76 30.48 -24.78
C ASP A 858 -3.42 31.38 -23.72
N ARG A 859 -3.17 31.10 -22.43
CA ARG A 859 -3.77 31.81 -21.29
C ARG A 859 -2.75 32.18 -20.20
N PRO A 860 -1.71 32.98 -20.52
CA PRO A 860 -0.69 33.36 -19.54
C PRO A 860 -1.29 34.10 -18.33
N ASP A 861 -2.41 34.80 -18.53
CA ASP A 861 -3.18 35.47 -17.48
C ASP A 861 -3.64 34.51 -16.37
N LEU A 862 -4.13 33.31 -16.72
CA LEU A 862 -4.59 32.32 -15.73
C LEU A 862 -3.44 31.79 -14.88
N TYR A 863 -2.26 31.59 -15.48
CA TYR A 863 -1.07 31.12 -14.74
C TYR A 863 -0.54 32.19 -13.80
N ILE A 864 -0.61 33.47 -14.18
CA ILE A 864 -0.22 34.61 -13.33
C ILE A 864 -1.25 34.81 -12.21
N GLU A 865 -2.56 34.80 -12.52
CA GLU A 865 -3.64 34.95 -11.55
C GLU A 865 -3.55 33.92 -10.41
N ASN A 866 -3.31 32.66 -10.78
CA ASN A 866 -3.23 31.53 -9.86
C ASN A 866 -1.82 31.33 -9.28
N SER A 867 -0.87 32.26 -9.46
CA SER A 867 0.47 32.18 -8.85
C SER A 867 0.60 33.12 -7.65
N PRO A 868 0.52 32.61 -6.40
CA PRO A 868 0.70 33.40 -5.18
C PRO A 868 1.97 34.25 -5.14
N LEU A 869 3.04 33.81 -5.82
CA LEU A 869 4.32 34.51 -5.87
C LEU A 869 4.19 35.99 -6.25
N PHE A 870 3.28 36.33 -7.17
CA PHE A 870 3.09 37.70 -7.65
C PHE A 870 2.29 38.59 -6.69
N LYS A 871 1.85 38.05 -5.56
CA LYS A 871 1.06 38.74 -4.52
C LYS A 871 1.63 38.60 -3.11
N VAL A 872 2.87 38.12 -2.98
CA VAL A 872 3.55 37.99 -1.67
C VAL A 872 3.60 39.29 -0.85
N PRO A 873 3.76 40.51 -1.44
CA PRO A 873 3.72 41.75 -0.65
C PRO A 873 2.44 41.94 0.18
N ASP A 874 1.32 41.39 -0.29
CA ASP A 874 -0.01 41.52 0.31
C ASP A 874 -0.19 40.59 1.53
N ILE A 875 0.76 39.69 1.81
CA ILE A 875 0.68 38.74 2.92
C ILE A 875 0.98 39.44 4.25
N GLU A 876 0.07 39.35 5.21
CA GLU A 876 0.28 39.79 6.61
C GLU A 876 0.30 38.62 7.61
N THR A 877 -0.18 37.44 7.20
CA THR A 877 -0.26 36.24 8.04
C THR A 877 1.10 35.52 8.16
N PRO A 878 1.60 35.25 9.38
CA PRO A 878 2.76 34.40 9.62
C PRO A 878 2.63 32.98 9.04
N LEU A 879 3.72 32.47 8.45
CA LEU A 879 3.71 31.23 7.66
C LEU A 879 4.66 30.14 8.19
N PHE A 880 4.12 28.95 8.41
CA PHE A 880 4.87 27.71 8.56
C PHE A 880 4.89 26.95 7.22
N ILE A 881 6.06 26.87 6.60
CA ILE A 881 6.28 26.21 5.31
C ILE A 881 6.98 24.87 5.56
N MET A 882 6.46 23.78 5.00
CA MET A 882 7.14 22.49 4.98
C MET A 882 7.45 22.10 3.54
N HIS A 883 8.70 21.92 3.15
CA HIS A 883 9.05 21.40 1.81
C HIS A 883 10.33 20.57 1.85
N ASN A 884 10.25 19.29 1.48
CA ASN A 884 11.38 18.37 1.51
C ASN A 884 12.23 18.47 0.23
N ASP A 885 13.53 18.22 0.36
CA ASP A 885 14.51 18.45 -0.71
C ASP A 885 14.51 17.37 -1.81
N ALA A 886 13.95 16.18 -1.53
CA ALA A 886 13.78 15.10 -2.49
C ALA A 886 12.31 14.94 -2.94
N ASP A 887 11.52 16.02 -2.86
CA ASP A 887 10.14 16.04 -3.34
C ASP A 887 10.08 15.85 -4.86
N GLY A 888 9.76 14.63 -5.29
CA GLY A 888 9.56 14.27 -6.68
C GLY A 888 8.18 14.61 -7.25
N ALA A 889 7.26 15.18 -6.45
CA ALA A 889 5.90 15.52 -6.85
C ALA A 889 5.65 17.02 -6.99
N VAL A 890 6.25 17.87 -6.15
CA VAL A 890 6.25 19.34 -6.29
C VAL A 890 7.71 19.82 -6.23
N PRO A 891 8.19 20.63 -7.20
CA PRO A 891 9.58 21.05 -7.22
C PRO A 891 9.93 21.78 -5.92
N TRP A 892 10.99 21.33 -5.25
CA TRP A 892 11.48 21.91 -4.00
C TRP A 892 11.71 23.44 -4.09
N TYR A 893 12.10 23.91 -5.28
CA TYR A 893 12.26 25.33 -5.57
C TYR A 893 10.99 26.16 -5.38
N GLN A 894 9.79 25.59 -5.42
CA GLN A 894 8.56 26.34 -5.12
C GLN A 894 8.49 26.78 -3.65
N GLY A 895 8.86 25.90 -2.71
CA GLY A 895 8.99 26.27 -1.30
C GLY A 895 10.11 27.27 -1.06
N ILE A 896 11.23 27.13 -1.77
CA ILE A 896 12.35 28.09 -1.71
C ILE A 896 11.96 29.46 -2.26
N GLU A 897 11.30 29.54 -3.42
CA GLU A 897 10.79 30.78 -4.01
C GLU A 897 9.87 31.50 -3.04
N PHE A 898 8.97 30.76 -2.37
CA PHE A 898 8.05 31.34 -1.41
C PHE A 898 8.78 31.89 -0.18
N TYR A 899 9.59 31.06 0.47
CA TYR A 899 10.34 31.45 1.66
C TYR A 899 11.30 32.62 1.40
N MET A 900 12.05 32.60 0.29
CA MET A 900 12.99 33.66 -0.05
C MET A 900 12.27 34.99 -0.37
N SER A 901 11.08 34.93 -0.97
CA SER A 901 10.25 36.12 -1.22
C SER A 901 9.75 36.74 0.09
N LEU A 902 9.22 35.93 1.00
CA LEU A 902 8.79 36.37 2.33
C LEU A 902 9.95 36.95 3.13
N ARG A 903 11.10 36.26 3.13
CA ARG A 903 12.32 36.72 3.79
C ARG A 903 12.81 38.05 3.24
N ARG A 904 12.77 38.24 1.91
CA ARG A 904 13.17 39.50 1.26
C ARG A 904 12.32 40.69 1.71
N LEU A 905 11.05 40.43 1.99
CA LEU A 905 10.06 41.40 2.44
C LEU A 905 9.94 41.47 3.97
N GLN A 906 10.79 40.74 4.70
CA GLN A 906 10.78 40.65 6.16
C GLN A 906 9.42 40.24 6.75
N LYS A 907 8.67 39.41 6.02
CA LYS A 907 7.41 38.81 6.50
C LYS A 907 7.73 37.59 7.37
N PRO A 908 7.04 37.38 8.51
CA PRO A 908 7.31 36.24 9.38
C PRO A 908 7.04 34.90 8.70
N ALA A 909 8.09 34.10 8.54
CA ALA A 909 8.00 32.79 7.91
C ALA A 909 9.08 31.85 8.40
N TRP A 910 8.72 30.58 8.59
CA TRP A 910 9.63 29.50 8.92
C TRP A 910 9.49 28.38 7.93
N MET A 911 10.60 27.94 7.35
CA MET A 911 10.62 26.78 6.46
C MET A 911 11.31 25.61 7.15
N VAL A 912 10.61 24.48 7.28
CA VAL A 912 11.19 23.19 7.66
C VAL A 912 11.39 22.33 6.42
N SER A 913 12.58 21.75 6.29
CA SER A 913 12.94 20.86 5.18
C SER A 913 13.60 19.61 5.71
N TYR A 914 13.02 18.45 5.41
CA TYR A 914 13.56 17.15 5.83
C TYR A 914 14.36 16.54 4.68
N ASN A 915 15.65 16.34 4.91
CA ASN A 915 16.54 15.83 3.87
C ASN A 915 16.28 14.37 3.52
N ASP A 916 16.38 14.08 2.23
CA ASP A 916 16.13 12.78 1.59
C ASP A 916 14.69 12.27 1.79
N GLU A 917 13.76 13.16 2.12
CA GLU A 917 12.33 12.84 2.16
C GLU A 917 11.64 13.32 0.90
N ALA A 918 10.65 12.54 0.45
CA ALA A 918 9.86 12.88 -0.72
C ALA A 918 8.71 13.83 -0.37
N HIS A 919 7.66 13.84 -1.18
CA HIS A 919 6.50 14.73 -1.05
C HIS A 919 5.80 14.69 0.32
N ASN A 920 5.62 13.49 0.87
CA ASN A 920 5.12 13.27 2.22
C ASN A 920 6.19 12.54 3.04
N LEU A 921 6.30 12.84 4.33
CA LEU A 921 7.31 12.20 5.18
C LEU A 921 7.02 10.71 5.33
N ARG A 922 8.01 9.89 4.98
CA ARG A 922 7.96 8.43 5.13
C ARG A 922 8.66 7.99 6.41
N ARG A 923 9.76 8.63 6.81
CA ARG A 923 10.52 8.23 8.00
C ARG A 923 9.79 8.72 9.25
N ARG A 924 9.36 7.78 10.10
CA ARG A 924 8.62 8.08 11.33
C ARG A 924 9.27 9.14 12.23
N LYS A 925 10.61 9.14 12.35
CA LYS A 925 11.34 10.15 13.14
C LYS A 925 11.08 11.58 12.68
N ASN A 926 10.99 11.79 11.36
CA ASN A 926 10.74 13.10 10.76
C ASN A 926 9.27 13.49 10.94
N ARG A 927 8.35 12.52 10.82
CA ARG A 927 6.92 12.72 11.11
C ARG A 927 6.68 13.20 12.55
N LYS A 928 7.44 12.66 13.52
CA LYS A 928 7.39 13.12 14.92
C LYS A 928 7.89 14.55 15.10
N ASP A 929 9.05 14.89 14.52
CA ASP A 929 9.58 16.28 14.55
C ASP A 929 8.59 17.27 13.93
N LEU A 930 7.97 16.93 12.81
CA LEU A 930 6.96 17.78 12.16
C LEU A 930 5.75 18.02 13.06
N SER A 931 5.26 16.96 13.71
CA SER A 931 4.08 17.04 14.59
C SER A 931 4.32 18.04 15.72
N ILE A 932 5.51 17.98 16.33
CA ILE A 932 5.91 18.88 17.42
C ILE A 932 6.04 20.31 16.91
N ARG A 933 6.80 20.55 15.84
CA ARG A 933 7.05 21.91 15.32
C ARG A 933 5.77 22.60 14.85
N MET A 934 4.90 21.87 14.15
CA MET A 934 3.62 22.42 13.69
C MET A 934 2.69 22.74 14.87
N ALA A 935 2.63 21.87 15.88
CA ALA A 935 1.86 22.13 17.10
C ALA A 935 2.38 23.37 17.84
N GLN A 936 3.70 23.48 18.04
CA GLN A 936 4.31 24.65 18.69
C GLN A 936 4.05 25.95 17.93
N PHE A 937 4.11 25.91 16.59
CA PHE A 937 3.79 27.06 15.76
C PHE A 937 2.36 27.54 15.96
N PHE A 938 1.36 26.65 15.87
CA PHE A 938 -0.04 27.04 16.07
C PHE A 938 -0.37 27.38 17.52
N ASN A 939 0.23 26.70 18.50
CA ASN A 939 0.06 27.03 19.91
C ASN A 939 0.56 28.46 20.21
N HIS A 940 1.71 28.86 19.67
CA HIS A 940 2.23 30.21 19.86
C HIS A 940 1.25 31.28 19.37
N TYR A 941 0.80 31.16 18.11
CA TYR A 941 -0.08 32.19 17.52
C TYR A 941 -1.52 32.16 18.03
N LEU A 942 -2.08 30.97 18.26
CA LEU A 942 -3.51 30.82 18.54
C LEU A 942 -3.82 30.68 20.03
N LYS A 943 -2.84 30.35 20.88
CA LYS A 943 -3.02 30.22 22.33
C LYS A 943 -2.10 31.12 23.15
N GLY A 944 -1.19 31.85 22.50
CA GLY A 944 -0.22 32.70 23.20
C GLY A 944 0.81 31.91 24.00
N GLU A 945 1.08 30.65 23.66
CA GLU A 945 2.21 29.94 24.26
C GLU A 945 3.53 30.64 23.90
N PRO A 946 4.55 30.64 24.78
CA PRO A 946 5.82 31.28 24.47
C PRO A 946 6.45 30.71 23.20
N MET A 947 7.16 31.56 22.45
CA MET A 947 7.80 31.14 21.20
C MET A 947 8.82 30.02 21.45
N PRO A 948 8.85 28.94 20.65
CA PRO A 948 9.86 27.90 20.78
C PRO A 948 11.23 28.38 20.25
N GLU A 949 12.32 27.86 20.82
CA GLU A 949 13.69 28.25 20.47
C GLU A 949 14.00 28.09 18.98
N TRP A 950 13.46 27.07 18.32
CA TRP A 950 13.67 26.87 16.89
C TRP A 950 13.02 27.95 16.02
N MET A 951 11.94 28.59 16.49
CA MET A 951 11.31 29.71 15.79
C MET A 951 12.12 30.99 16.01
N ALA A 952 12.48 31.30 17.26
CA ALA A 952 13.20 32.52 17.58
C ALA A 952 14.63 32.56 17.04
N TYR A 953 15.36 31.46 17.16
CA TYR A 953 16.81 31.43 16.87
C TYR A 953 17.17 30.59 15.63
N GLY A 954 16.19 29.91 15.03
CA GLY A 954 16.45 28.91 13.99
C GLY A 954 17.24 27.70 14.49
N LEU A 955 17.57 26.78 13.58
CA LEU A 955 18.44 25.63 13.83
C LEU A 955 19.64 25.64 12.86
N PRO A 956 20.78 26.25 13.23
CA PRO A 956 21.97 26.29 12.39
C PRO A 956 22.46 24.89 11.98
N ALA A 957 22.98 24.76 10.75
CA ALA A 957 23.45 23.47 10.21
C ALA A 957 24.47 22.76 11.13
N LYS A 958 25.33 23.51 11.84
CA LYS A 958 26.30 22.97 12.80
C LYS A 958 25.69 22.34 14.06
N LEU A 959 24.43 22.70 14.40
CA LEU A 959 23.69 22.19 15.55
C LEU A 959 22.70 21.07 15.17
N LYS A 960 22.46 20.86 13.88
CA LYS A 960 21.59 19.80 13.38
C LYS A 960 22.07 18.43 13.86
N GLY A 961 21.17 17.65 14.43
CA GLY A 961 21.47 16.34 15.01
C GLY A 961 22.15 16.39 16.38
N ARG A 962 22.48 17.59 16.90
CA ARG A 962 23.00 17.80 18.26
C ARG A 962 21.92 18.32 19.21
N THR A 963 20.99 19.13 18.70
CA THR A 963 19.80 19.62 19.41
C THR A 963 18.62 19.73 18.43
N LEU A 964 17.39 19.70 18.97
CA LEU A 964 16.15 19.92 18.22
C LEU A 964 15.54 21.31 18.46
N ARG A 965 16.00 22.02 19.52
CA ARG A 965 15.50 23.34 19.97
C ARG A 965 13.99 23.38 20.15
N TYR A 966 13.43 22.38 20.81
CA TYR A 966 12.00 22.33 21.13
C TYR A 966 11.63 23.14 22.38
N ASP A 967 12.60 23.54 23.21
CA ASP A 967 12.32 24.27 24.44
C ASP A 967 11.64 25.61 24.14
N LEU A 968 10.79 26.06 25.07
CA LEU A 968 10.07 27.33 24.97
C LEU A 968 10.89 28.46 25.60
N ILE A 969 10.83 29.66 25.02
CA ILE A 969 11.57 30.81 25.55
C ILE A 969 10.98 31.27 26.88
N ASP A 970 11.86 31.53 27.84
CA ASP A 970 11.51 32.17 29.11
C ASP A 970 11.41 33.69 28.93
N GLU A 971 10.20 34.16 28.60
CA GLU A 971 9.91 35.58 28.36
C GLU A 971 10.14 36.46 29.61
N SER A 972 10.28 35.87 30.81
CA SER A 972 10.64 36.62 32.03
C SER A 972 12.12 37.04 32.06
N LYS A 973 12.97 36.42 31.24
CA LYS A 973 14.42 36.67 31.18
C LYS A 973 14.86 37.39 29.91
N GLU A 974 14.16 37.19 28.80
CA GLU A 974 14.53 37.75 27.50
C GLU A 974 13.28 38.01 26.65
N LYS A 975 13.03 39.28 26.30
CA LYS A 975 11.96 39.65 25.37
C LYS A 975 12.47 39.43 23.94
N VAL A 976 11.86 38.51 23.21
CA VAL A 976 12.19 38.24 21.81
C VAL A 976 11.10 38.87 20.94
N GLU A 977 11.48 39.79 20.05
CA GLU A 977 10.56 40.37 19.06
C GLU A 977 10.66 39.62 17.72
N GLU A 978 9.51 39.45 17.05
CA GLU A 978 9.42 38.73 15.78
C GLU A 978 10.32 39.38 14.72
N GLY A 979 11.24 38.60 14.14
CA GLY A 979 12.19 39.09 13.13
C GLY A 979 13.57 39.52 13.66
N GLU A 980 13.83 39.47 14.98
CA GLU A 980 15.19 39.67 15.52
C GLU A 980 16.08 38.45 15.21
N SER A 981 17.18 38.65 14.48
CA SER A 981 18.09 37.54 14.12
C SER A 981 19.06 37.17 15.24
N LEU A 982 19.19 35.86 15.51
CA LEU A 982 20.35 35.17 16.12
C LEU A 982 21.24 36.03 17.03
N LYS A 983 20.97 36.05 18.34
CA LYS A 983 22.06 36.14 19.32
C LYS A 983 22.82 34.82 19.24
N LEU A 984 23.88 34.79 18.43
CA LEU A 984 24.86 33.70 18.48
C LEU A 984 25.24 33.53 19.95
N GLU A 985 24.95 32.34 20.50
CA GLU A 985 25.36 31.94 21.85
C GLU A 985 26.77 32.48 22.10
N LYS A 986 26.91 33.41 23.04
CA LYS A 986 28.22 33.76 23.58
C LYS A 986 28.81 32.45 24.06
N THR A 987 29.86 32.01 23.37
CA THR A 987 30.70 30.91 23.80
C THR A 987 31.04 31.15 25.26
N LYS A 988 30.58 30.26 26.16
CA LYS A 988 31.17 30.13 27.49
C LYS A 988 32.61 29.66 27.29
N GLY A 989 33.49 30.61 26.99
CA GLY A 989 34.93 30.47 27.01
C GLY A 989 35.48 31.30 28.18
N GLY A 990 35.92 30.60 29.22
CA GLY A 990 36.83 31.11 30.24
C GLY A 990 36.20 31.60 31.55
N GLN A 991 36.27 30.78 32.61
CA GLN A 991 37.31 30.88 33.65
C GLN A 991 37.11 29.81 34.73
N ASN A 992 38.19 29.07 34.99
CA ASN A 992 38.53 28.17 36.11
C ASN A 992 37.56 27.07 36.54
#